data_AF-A0A7S4REL0-F1
#
_entry.id   AF-A0A7S4REL0-F1
#
_cell.length_a   1.000
_cell.length_b   1.000
_cell.length_c   1.000
_cell.angle_alpha   90.00
_cell.angle_beta   90.00
_cell.angle_gamma   90.00
#
_symmetry.space_group_name_H-M   'P 1'
#
loop_
_entity.id
_entity.type
_entity.pdbx_description
1 polymer ?
#
loop_
_entity_poly.entity_id
_entity_poly.type
_entity_poly.pdbx_seq_one_letter_code
_entity_poly.pdbx_strand_id
1 'polypeptide(L)'
;QTLAQGVLERSSVEARCRRLLRDAKPPLDAMDPKFDPGFRRRLIAETVSVVDHYAALEIEDNSDPTSIKKAYKKLVLKWHPDKHPSDREEAERRIRGINEAYEVLSNPAKKEAYDQQRHAVNQRRRTGALVQSRICVKTDLPRECNLQPVGYPDKFVRYYKDGRGEGGCVVQSRAEARGQGNDVAWADFAPFFNMTKLSFWWLPGLGNMCRIRADGISVDEFFGQPLKPGQAGGLNFAFRVDEGEAPDDSAVKLMEAAREQKKENVNWNVMPSPYYESAFRFEAAYRKGYFLAFRPPAGFRVLPYVDGSGSSCIVDFTIVDFQFVFKFIEIEEVLRLAMGSSNGWITLDQLKGDANVLAYFRDVLGMPVWEDEHFQTYFQGHSDTWEFHAEIRSVRYRRTEERLSQGLLSAATPEAVAKTLSAAPTDAVMKLPLAGARHALRVLDSPGSEDVSSVLAIMAAKRQLIGALGGIVKTLHVFGALPPISDLVGLAADVNKITSDPSLTKIRAEALEGILRSILEQLSAAERRKQQPDLKLADYAALVGLPGMDEKSELLVRFLTPELVEARVPEILQVVEAASSADVPQVTKLAVEAVFTSKASASAKDAALAIRTLLARGLAEQHCAEALTRCAAHMDTADLASCVAALAEREAVSGCLPGAVSALEARGVLTEAPPEALLALAVAGTKSEALAPVLGCVAEAAARTLASFPVADVIRLLLATSKAKGQPVPAAARGALFAEASALLRPRLPELSPVEIVKIGLAAGGQAGRKELLEAVAGEAEKRLGELQPAQFLLLVQALVSLGGGSGPLQRILDYWAAGPGGTDANLLAKLSQVLVSVLSDMDAGCRGRLLDALGSRLLEARSGLSSQSKEIIGKQIRARHGLGLWHDQTRLRKLTRALSRSRSRGRRSSSSSSRSRSGRRR
;
A
#
# COMPACT_ATOMS: atom_id res chain seq x y z
N GLN A 1 23.37 38.58 54.57
CA GLN A 1 24.82 38.31 54.72
C GLN A 1 25.45 39.15 55.83
N THR A 2 25.35 40.49 55.82
CA THR A 2 25.89 41.38 56.88
C THR A 2 25.29 41.15 58.28
N LEU A 3 24.00 40.82 58.39
CA LEU A 3 23.36 40.44 59.67
C LEU A 3 23.88 39.12 60.26
N ALA A 4 24.35 38.21 59.41
CA ALA A 4 24.92 36.93 59.83
C ALA A 4 26.40 37.07 60.28
N GLN A 5 27.03 38.21 59.99
CA GLN A 5 28.41 38.52 60.37
C GLN A 5 28.52 39.47 61.58
N GLY A 6 27.39 39.88 62.17
CA GLY A 6 27.35 40.63 63.44
C GLY A 6 27.84 42.08 63.41
N VAL A 7 28.18 42.63 62.24
CA VAL A 7 28.84 43.95 62.14
C VAL A 7 27.85 45.14 62.23
N LEU A 8 26.54 44.94 62.09
CA LEU A 8 25.53 46.02 62.14
C LEU A 8 24.21 45.56 62.79
N GLU A 9 23.60 46.43 63.59
CA GLU A 9 22.29 46.19 64.18
C GLU A 9 21.16 46.11 63.14
N ARG A 10 20.17 45.26 63.44
CA ARG A 10 19.01 44.93 62.58
C ARG A 10 18.19 46.14 62.15
N SER A 11 18.05 47.12 63.04
CA SER A 11 17.38 48.41 62.82
C SER A 11 18.06 49.25 61.74
N SER A 12 19.40 49.25 61.71
CA SER A 12 20.21 50.00 60.72
C SER A 12 20.18 49.35 59.34
N VAL A 13 20.13 48.01 59.28
CA VAL A 13 19.98 47.27 58.02
C VAL A 13 18.59 47.47 57.42
N GLU A 14 17.53 47.44 58.23
CA GLU A 14 16.17 47.77 57.78
C GLU A 14 16.05 49.21 57.27
N ALA A 15 16.63 50.18 57.98
CA ALA A 15 16.60 51.58 57.58
C ALA A 15 17.36 51.83 56.26
N ARG A 16 18.43 51.08 56.00
CA ARG A 16 19.21 51.18 54.75
C ARG A 16 18.49 50.50 53.58
N CYS A 17 17.86 49.35 53.79
CA CYS A 17 17.02 48.70 52.78
C CYS A 17 15.79 49.54 52.43
N ARG A 18 15.12 50.16 53.42
CA ARG A 18 13.99 51.07 53.19
C ARG A 18 14.38 52.38 52.48
N ARG A 19 15.64 52.80 52.54
CA ARG A 19 16.18 53.92 51.75
C ARG A 19 16.43 53.51 50.30
N LEU A 20 17.13 52.40 50.09
CA LEU A 20 17.39 51.86 48.75
C LEU A 20 16.12 51.49 47.96
N LEU A 21 15.09 50.99 48.65
CA LEU A 21 13.77 50.73 48.05
C LEU A 21 12.96 52.01 47.76
N ARG A 22 13.27 53.14 48.42
CA ARG A 22 12.63 54.43 48.18
C ARG A 22 13.26 55.17 47.00
N ASP A 23 14.57 55.00 46.82
CA ASP A 23 15.34 55.65 45.75
C ASP A 23 15.30 54.87 44.42
N ALA A 24 14.81 53.62 44.44
CA ALA A 24 14.57 52.83 43.23
C ALA A 24 13.21 53.18 42.61
N LYS A 25 13.19 54.07 41.60
CA LYS A 25 12.02 54.23 40.72
C LYS A 25 11.75 52.90 39.98
N PRO A 26 10.48 52.49 39.77
CA PRO A 26 10.17 51.33 38.95
C PRO A 26 10.58 51.60 37.49
N PRO A 27 11.17 50.64 36.77
CA PRO A 27 11.51 50.81 35.36
C PRO A 27 10.24 50.56 34.53
N LEU A 28 9.39 51.57 34.41
CA LEU A 28 8.29 51.59 33.43
C LEU A 28 8.64 52.41 32.18
N ASP A 29 9.71 53.22 32.22
CA ASP A 29 10.06 54.15 31.13
C ASP A 29 11.36 53.80 30.38
N ALA A 30 11.93 52.61 30.58
CA ALA A 30 13.09 52.13 29.82
C ALA A 30 12.67 51.05 28.80
N MET A 31 11.84 51.40 27.83
CA MET A 31 11.65 50.59 26.62
C MET A 31 12.32 51.29 25.44
N ASP A 32 13.24 50.59 24.79
CA ASP A 32 14.03 51.03 23.63
C ASP A 32 13.10 51.48 22.46
N PRO A 33 13.32 52.63 21.79
CA PRO A 33 12.39 53.17 20.79
C PRO A 33 12.41 52.47 19.42
N LYS A 34 13.12 51.35 19.26
CA LYS A 34 13.27 50.62 17.98
C LYS A 34 12.31 49.44 17.83
N PHE A 35 11.09 49.57 18.33
CA PHE A 35 10.11 48.49 18.36
C PHE A 35 9.16 48.59 17.17
N ASP A 36 9.19 47.63 16.23
CA ASP A 36 8.20 47.51 15.16
C ASP A 36 6.84 47.09 15.75
N PRO A 37 5.81 47.95 15.74
CA PRO A 37 4.48 47.61 16.26
C PRO A 37 3.79 46.49 15.47
N GLY A 38 4.21 46.24 14.22
CA GLY A 38 3.63 45.23 13.33
C GLY A 38 4.07 43.80 13.64
N PHE A 39 5.26 43.61 14.24
CA PHE A 39 5.77 42.28 14.61
C PHE A 39 5.02 41.68 15.81
N ARG A 40 4.69 42.49 16.82
CA ARG A 40 3.82 42.10 17.94
C ARG A 40 2.44 41.63 17.47
N ARG A 41 1.83 42.32 16.51
CA ARG A 41 0.50 41.97 15.98
C ARG A 41 0.48 40.63 15.23
N ARG A 42 1.55 40.32 14.50
CA ARG A 42 1.69 39.06 13.73
C ARG A 42 1.92 37.85 14.63
N LEU A 43 2.83 37.94 15.61
CA LEU A 43 3.12 36.82 16.53
C LEU A 43 1.94 36.49 17.48
N ILE A 44 1.13 37.49 17.86
CA ILE A 44 -0.02 37.32 18.76
C ILE A 44 -1.23 36.67 18.05
N ALA A 45 -1.33 36.80 16.73
CA ALA A 45 -2.43 36.21 15.96
C ALA A 45 -2.27 34.69 15.73
N GLU A 46 -1.03 34.18 15.79
CA GLU A 46 -0.69 32.83 15.30
C GLU A 46 -0.76 31.71 16.36
N THR A 47 -0.80 32.01 17.67
CA THR A 47 -0.59 30.95 18.70
C THR A 47 -1.70 30.74 19.73
N VAL A 48 -2.74 31.58 19.80
CA VAL A 48 -3.93 31.34 20.66
C VAL A 48 -5.19 31.69 19.87
N SER A 49 -5.73 30.74 19.12
CA SER A 49 -7.05 30.82 18.51
C SER A 49 -8.02 29.96 19.30
N VAL A 50 -8.99 30.60 19.95
CA VAL A 50 -10.17 29.90 20.48
C VAL A 50 -10.94 29.34 19.28
N VAL A 51 -11.28 28.06 19.31
CA VAL A 51 -12.13 27.43 18.27
C VAL A 51 -13.47 28.18 18.25
N ASP A 52 -13.87 28.69 17.07
CA ASP A 52 -15.10 29.47 16.99
C ASP A 52 -16.33 28.57 16.87
N HIS A 53 -16.91 28.19 18.01
CA HIS A 53 -18.11 27.37 18.08
C HIS A 53 -19.35 28.06 17.49
N TYR A 54 -19.43 29.40 17.50
CA TYR A 54 -20.52 30.12 16.86
C TYR A 54 -20.42 30.00 15.33
N ALA A 55 -19.20 30.11 14.79
CA ALA A 55 -18.94 29.89 13.37
C ALA A 55 -19.21 28.44 12.94
N ALA A 56 -18.84 27.45 13.78
CA ALA A 56 -19.12 26.04 13.51
C ALA A 56 -20.62 25.73 13.42
N LEU A 57 -21.45 26.44 14.20
CA LEU A 57 -22.91 26.33 14.15
C LEU A 57 -23.59 27.33 13.19
N GLU A 58 -22.82 28.14 12.45
CA GLU A 58 -23.34 29.16 11.53
C GLU A 58 -24.32 30.15 12.20
N ILE A 59 -24.03 30.57 13.45
CA ILE A 59 -24.88 31.47 14.26
C ILE A 59 -24.13 32.71 14.79
N GLU A 60 -24.88 33.72 15.23
CA GLU A 60 -24.32 34.94 15.84
C GLU A 60 -23.98 34.77 17.34
N ASP A 61 -23.06 35.58 17.83
CA ASP A 61 -22.52 35.53 19.21
C ASP A 61 -23.60 35.64 20.31
N ASN A 62 -24.68 36.38 20.06
CA ASN A 62 -25.77 36.60 21.03
C ASN A 62 -26.97 35.68 20.82
N SER A 63 -26.76 34.56 20.10
CA SER A 63 -27.82 33.60 19.82
C SER A 63 -28.40 33.01 21.10
N ASP A 64 -29.72 33.08 21.19
CA ASP A 64 -30.54 32.48 22.23
C ASP A 64 -30.51 30.93 22.16
N PRO A 65 -30.80 30.22 23.27
CA PRO A 65 -30.76 28.76 23.29
C PRO A 65 -31.63 28.10 22.20
N THR A 66 -32.70 28.76 21.77
CA THR A 66 -33.60 28.23 20.73
C THR A 66 -32.99 28.31 19.34
N SER A 67 -32.25 29.37 19.02
CA SER A 67 -31.56 29.52 17.73
C SER A 67 -30.35 28.58 17.62
N ILE A 68 -29.58 28.42 18.71
CA ILE A 68 -28.51 27.41 18.80
C ILE A 68 -29.03 26.02 18.45
N LYS A 69 -30.17 25.63 19.04
CA LYS A 69 -30.81 24.33 18.80
C LYS A 69 -31.32 24.16 17.37
N LYS A 70 -31.95 25.20 16.81
CA LYS A 70 -32.43 25.19 15.42
C LYS A 70 -31.28 25.05 14.43
N ALA A 71 -30.18 25.74 14.66
CA ALA A 71 -28.98 25.67 13.83
C ALA A 71 -28.35 24.27 13.87
N TYR A 72 -28.20 23.69 15.06
CA TYR A 72 -27.73 22.31 15.24
C TYR A 72 -28.60 21.31 14.45
N LYS A 73 -29.94 21.36 14.60
CA LYS A 73 -30.86 20.48 13.86
C LYS A 73 -30.69 20.61 12.35
N LYS A 74 -30.57 21.84 11.84
CA LYS A 74 -30.36 22.12 10.41
C LYS A 74 -29.04 21.52 9.91
N LEU A 75 -27.96 21.66 10.68
CA LEU A 75 -26.63 21.23 10.28
C LEU A 75 -26.43 19.72 10.37
N VAL A 76 -26.95 19.05 11.41
CA VAL A 76 -26.96 17.59 11.52
C VAL A 76 -27.71 16.95 10.35
N LEU A 77 -28.90 17.48 10.01
CA LEU A 77 -29.67 16.98 8.87
C LEU A 77 -29.01 17.28 7.51
N LYS A 78 -28.19 18.32 7.42
CA LYS A 78 -27.44 18.70 6.22
C LYS A 78 -26.23 17.80 6.02
N TRP A 79 -25.52 17.47 7.09
CA TRP A 79 -24.25 16.72 7.03
C TRP A 79 -24.37 15.24 7.41
N HIS A 80 -25.58 14.71 7.62
CA HIS A 80 -25.79 13.29 7.98
C HIS A 80 -25.09 12.33 7.00
N PRO A 81 -24.36 11.32 7.48
CA PRO A 81 -23.58 10.40 6.62
C PRO A 81 -24.43 9.69 5.57
N ASP A 82 -25.69 9.38 5.87
CA ASP A 82 -26.61 8.76 4.91
C ASP A 82 -26.94 9.64 3.70
N LYS A 83 -26.81 10.96 3.81
CA LYS A 83 -27.02 11.89 2.69
C LYS A 83 -25.75 12.17 1.89
N HIS A 84 -24.58 11.77 2.40
CA HIS A 84 -23.27 11.96 1.78
C HIS A 84 -22.51 10.64 1.66
N PRO A 85 -23.02 9.66 0.87
CA PRO A 85 -22.38 8.35 0.73
C PRO A 85 -21.01 8.41 0.02
N SER A 86 -20.77 9.42 -0.82
CA SER A 86 -19.48 9.62 -1.52
C SER A 86 -18.42 10.33 -0.68
N ASP A 87 -18.82 11.24 0.22
CA ASP A 87 -17.93 12.11 1.00
C ASP A 87 -18.12 11.91 2.50
N ARG A 88 -18.27 10.65 2.91
CA ARG A 88 -18.63 10.27 4.27
C ARG A 88 -17.63 10.76 5.32
N GLU A 89 -16.33 10.73 5.01
CA GLU A 89 -15.28 11.20 5.94
C GLU A 89 -15.38 12.70 6.24
N GLU A 90 -15.68 13.53 5.23
CA GLU A 90 -15.86 14.98 5.41
C GLU A 90 -17.12 15.27 6.21
N ALA A 91 -18.22 14.58 5.89
CA ALA A 91 -19.48 14.65 6.63
C ALA A 91 -19.29 14.31 8.12
N GLU A 92 -18.59 13.21 8.43
CA GLU A 92 -18.27 12.81 9.80
C GLU A 92 -17.35 13.81 10.53
N ARG A 93 -16.42 14.45 9.81
CA ARG A 93 -15.56 15.49 10.38
C ARG A 93 -16.34 16.76 10.71
N ARG A 94 -17.24 17.18 9.81
CA ARG A 94 -18.12 18.35 10.01
C ARG A 94 -19.09 18.12 11.16
N ILE A 95 -19.73 16.95 11.22
CA ILE A 95 -20.64 16.58 12.30
C ILE A 95 -19.94 16.62 13.65
N ARG A 96 -18.72 16.08 13.77
CA ARG A 96 -17.95 16.18 15.03
C ARG A 96 -17.79 17.62 15.51
N GLY A 97 -17.37 18.53 14.62
CA GLY A 97 -17.24 19.94 14.97
C GLY A 97 -18.57 20.61 15.34
N ILE A 98 -19.67 20.21 14.69
CA ILE A 98 -21.04 20.67 14.99
C ILE A 98 -21.50 20.18 16.37
N ASN A 99 -21.24 18.91 16.70
CA ASN A 99 -21.57 18.32 17.99
C ASN A 99 -20.78 18.98 19.11
N GLU A 100 -19.45 19.12 18.95
CA GLU A 100 -18.58 19.82 19.90
C GLU A 100 -19.07 21.26 20.16
N ALA A 101 -19.41 22.00 19.11
CA ALA A 101 -19.92 23.36 19.24
C ALA A 101 -21.28 23.41 19.97
N TYR A 102 -22.18 22.47 19.68
CA TYR A 102 -23.47 22.38 20.37
C TYR A 102 -23.31 22.00 21.84
N GLU A 103 -22.42 21.08 22.18
CA GLU A 103 -22.15 20.69 23.56
C GLU A 103 -21.63 21.84 24.42
N VAL A 104 -20.78 22.70 23.86
CA VAL A 104 -20.26 23.89 24.57
C VAL A 104 -21.32 24.97 24.67
N LEU A 105 -22.00 25.32 23.58
CA LEU A 105 -22.92 26.46 23.55
C LEU A 105 -24.31 26.16 24.16
N SER A 106 -24.75 24.90 24.21
CA SER A 106 -26.04 24.52 24.79
C SER A 106 -26.02 24.47 26.33
N ASN A 107 -24.85 24.22 26.93
CA ASN A 107 -24.68 24.19 28.37
C ASN A 107 -24.35 25.60 28.89
N PRO A 108 -25.18 26.19 29.77
CA PRO A 108 -24.98 27.57 30.24
C PRO A 108 -23.62 27.81 30.88
N ALA A 109 -23.11 26.87 31.68
CA ALA A 109 -21.82 27.00 32.36
C ALA A 109 -20.64 26.90 31.39
N LYS A 110 -20.70 25.97 30.43
CA LYS A 110 -19.68 25.84 29.38
C LYS A 110 -19.70 27.04 28.44
N LYS A 111 -20.89 27.51 28.06
CA LYS A 111 -21.08 28.72 27.24
C LYS A 111 -20.51 29.95 27.93
N GLU A 112 -20.85 30.17 29.20
CA GLU A 112 -20.33 31.31 29.96
C GLU A 112 -18.79 31.27 30.03
N ALA A 113 -18.20 30.11 30.36
CA ALA A 113 -16.75 29.95 30.37
C ALA A 113 -16.13 30.20 28.98
N TYR A 114 -16.76 29.70 27.91
CA TYR A 114 -16.32 29.92 26.54
C TYR A 114 -16.42 31.39 26.12
N ASP A 115 -17.53 32.06 26.40
CA ASP A 115 -17.76 33.47 26.06
C ASP A 115 -16.79 34.36 26.83
N GLN A 116 -16.61 34.12 28.14
CA GLN A 116 -15.60 34.81 28.95
C GLN A 116 -14.21 34.66 28.32
N GLN A 117 -13.80 33.45 27.94
CA GLN A 117 -12.50 33.19 27.30
C GLN A 117 -12.37 33.86 25.92
N ARG A 118 -13.41 33.77 25.07
CA ARG A 118 -13.43 34.37 23.74
C ARG A 118 -13.38 35.89 23.81
N HIS A 119 -14.11 36.50 24.74
CA HIS A 119 -14.02 37.93 25.03
C HIS A 119 -12.62 38.30 25.51
N ALA A 120 -12.02 37.51 26.39
CA ALA A 120 -10.65 37.70 26.87
C ALA A 120 -9.63 37.72 25.72
N VAL A 121 -9.68 36.73 24.81
CA VAL A 121 -8.80 36.64 23.64
C VAL A 121 -9.05 37.78 22.64
N ASN A 122 -10.32 38.16 22.42
CA ASN A 122 -10.67 39.27 21.53
C ASN A 122 -10.29 40.64 22.10
N GLN A 123 -10.37 40.86 23.42
CA GLN A 123 -9.88 42.07 24.07
C GLN A 123 -8.36 42.20 23.91
N ARG A 124 -7.60 41.10 24.12
CA ARG A 124 -6.16 41.05 23.86
C ARG A 124 -5.80 41.45 22.42
N ARG A 125 -6.58 40.98 21.42
CA ARG A 125 -6.40 41.36 20.01
C ARG A 125 -6.65 42.84 19.74
N ARG A 126 -7.57 43.48 20.49
CA ARG A 126 -8.02 44.87 20.26
C ARG A 126 -7.18 45.93 20.97
N THR A 127 -6.88 45.77 22.26
CA THR A 127 -6.36 46.88 23.09
C THR A 127 -4.87 46.81 23.37
N GLY A 128 -4.26 45.61 23.41
CA GLY A 128 -2.85 45.44 23.81
C GLY A 128 -2.50 45.98 25.21
N ALA A 129 -3.49 46.45 25.97
CA ALA A 129 -3.34 47.11 27.26
C ALA A 129 -3.66 46.15 28.40
N LEU A 130 -2.87 46.23 29.47
CA LEU A 130 -3.00 45.41 30.67
C LEU A 130 -4.28 45.81 31.42
N VAL A 131 -5.21 44.88 31.61
CA VAL A 131 -6.35 45.09 32.51
C VAL A 131 -5.83 44.90 33.94
N GLN A 132 -5.84 45.96 34.74
CA GLN A 132 -5.60 45.84 36.18
C GLN A 132 -6.83 45.20 36.83
N SER A 133 -6.83 43.88 36.93
CA SER A 133 -7.75 43.11 37.76
C SER A 133 -7.67 43.55 39.24
N ARG A 134 -8.83 43.80 39.85
CA ARG A 134 -8.96 44.26 41.25
C ARG A 134 -9.07 43.13 42.30
N ILE A 135 -8.86 41.87 41.89
CA ILE A 135 -9.16 40.68 42.70
C ILE A 135 -8.10 40.42 43.77
N CYS A 136 -8.53 40.17 45.01
CA CYS A 136 -7.68 39.76 46.12
C CYS A 136 -7.50 38.23 46.08
N VAL A 137 -6.44 37.79 45.40
CA VAL A 137 -6.18 36.39 45.06
C VAL A 137 -6.29 35.41 46.25
N LYS A 138 -5.93 35.83 47.46
CA LYS A 138 -5.95 34.98 48.66
C LYS A 138 -7.35 34.69 49.22
N THR A 139 -8.34 35.58 49.02
CA THR A 139 -9.68 35.46 49.62
C THR A 139 -10.73 34.93 48.66
N ASP A 140 -10.51 35.10 47.36
CA ASP A 140 -11.57 34.90 46.35
C ASP A 140 -11.44 33.55 45.62
N LEU A 141 -10.46 32.72 46.00
CA LEU A 141 -10.18 31.44 45.35
C LEU A 141 -10.66 30.23 46.17
N PRO A 142 -11.32 29.24 45.54
CA PRO A 142 -11.75 28.02 46.20
C PRO A 142 -10.55 27.20 46.68
N ARG A 143 -10.74 26.51 47.81
CA ARG A 143 -9.68 25.67 48.41
C ARG A 143 -9.43 24.40 47.60
N GLU A 144 -10.47 23.84 47.00
CA GLU A 144 -10.44 22.69 46.10
C GLU A 144 -10.95 23.13 44.72
N CYS A 145 -10.19 22.87 43.67
CA CYS A 145 -10.42 23.45 42.36
C CYS A 145 -9.79 22.63 41.25
N ASN A 146 -10.10 22.99 40.01
CA ASN A 146 -9.46 22.49 38.81
C ASN A 146 -8.86 23.68 38.08
N LEU A 147 -7.66 23.50 37.52
CA LEU A 147 -7.03 24.51 36.69
C LEU A 147 -7.44 24.28 35.24
N GLN A 148 -7.96 25.33 34.61
CA GLN A 148 -8.33 25.32 33.20
C GLN A 148 -7.52 26.39 32.44
N PRO A 149 -6.77 26.04 31.39
CA PRO A 149 -6.00 27.01 30.64
C PRO A 149 -6.90 27.90 29.76
N VAL A 150 -6.66 29.21 29.80
CA VAL A 150 -7.39 30.18 28.98
C VAL A 150 -7.15 29.89 27.49
N GLY A 151 -8.23 29.73 26.74
CA GLY A 151 -8.22 29.36 25.34
C GLY A 151 -8.60 27.90 25.06
N TYR A 152 -8.79 27.10 26.12
CA TYR A 152 -9.15 25.68 26.06
C TYR A 152 -10.29 25.37 27.04
N PRO A 153 -11.56 25.67 26.69
CA PRO A 153 -12.73 25.62 27.60
C PRO A 153 -13.16 24.20 28.00
N ASP A 154 -12.66 23.19 27.33
CA ASP A 154 -12.94 21.76 27.54
C ASP A 154 -11.76 21.02 28.19
N LYS A 155 -10.61 21.69 28.37
CA LYS A 155 -9.39 21.08 28.89
C LYS A 155 -9.11 21.46 30.33
N PHE A 156 -8.58 20.49 31.07
CA PHE A 156 -8.19 20.67 32.47
C PHE A 156 -6.78 20.17 32.72
N VAL A 157 -6.12 20.75 33.71
CA VAL A 157 -4.84 20.24 34.21
C VAL A 157 -5.08 18.94 34.96
N ARG A 158 -4.47 17.88 34.45
CA ARG A 158 -4.55 16.53 35.00
C ARG A 158 -3.18 16.07 35.48
N TYR A 159 -3.16 15.47 36.66
CA TYR A 159 -2.01 14.74 37.14
C TYR A 159 -2.09 13.27 36.75
N TYR A 160 -0.99 12.66 36.32
CA TYR A 160 -0.89 11.21 36.08
C TYR A 160 0.45 10.67 36.59
N LYS A 161 0.50 9.38 36.96
CA LYS A 161 1.76 8.64 37.16
C LYS A 161 1.91 7.67 35.99
N ASP A 162 3.09 7.64 35.38
CA ASP A 162 3.39 6.64 34.35
C ASP A 162 3.63 5.25 34.98
N GLY A 163 3.70 4.20 34.16
CA GLY A 163 3.96 2.84 34.63
C GLY A 163 5.33 2.62 35.27
N ARG A 164 6.21 3.64 35.28
CA ARG A 164 7.52 3.64 35.94
C ARG A 164 7.49 4.38 37.29
N GLY A 165 6.34 4.94 37.66
CA GLY A 165 6.15 5.69 38.91
C GLY A 165 6.56 7.16 38.82
N GLU A 166 6.96 7.67 37.65
CA GLU A 166 7.22 9.10 37.45
C GLU A 166 5.90 9.86 37.25
N GLY A 167 5.71 10.93 38.03
CA GLY A 167 4.51 11.77 37.98
C GLY A 167 4.63 12.91 36.97
N GLY A 168 3.56 13.20 36.21
CA GLY A 168 3.50 14.25 35.20
C GLY A 168 2.19 15.05 35.24
N CYS A 169 2.21 16.22 34.61
CA CYS A 169 1.02 17.04 34.37
C CYS A 169 0.74 17.16 32.88
N VAL A 170 -0.50 16.90 32.48
CA VAL A 170 -0.99 17.10 31.12
C VAL A 170 -2.19 18.03 31.15
N VAL A 171 -2.40 18.78 30.07
CA VAL A 171 -3.68 19.44 29.79
C VAL A 171 -4.38 18.60 28.75
N GLN A 172 -5.54 18.06 29.11
CA GLN A 172 -6.30 17.19 28.22
C GLN A 172 -7.78 17.54 28.31
N SER A 173 -8.48 17.38 27.19
CA SER A 173 -9.93 17.28 27.22
C SER A 173 -10.35 15.92 27.76
N ARG A 174 -11.64 15.80 28.07
CA ARG A 174 -12.19 14.52 28.52
C ARG A 174 -12.21 13.47 27.42
N ALA A 175 -12.57 13.87 26.20
CA ALA A 175 -12.55 13.00 25.04
C ALA A 175 -11.13 12.47 24.76
N GLU A 176 -10.12 13.34 24.89
CA GLU A 176 -8.69 12.97 24.75
C GLU A 176 -8.25 11.93 25.81
N ALA A 177 -8.76 12.03 27.04
CA ALA A 177 -8.46 11.06 28.10
C ALA A 177 -9.11 9.69 27.85
N ARG A 178 -10.33 9.65 27.30
CA ARG A 178 -11.01 8.40 26.92
C ARG A 178 -10.27 7.66 25.80
N GLY A 179 -9.74 8.38 24.81
CA GLY A 179 -9.06 7.80 23.65
C GLY A 179 -7.70 7.14 23.91
N GLN A 180 -7.16 7.21 25.14
CA GLN A 180 -5.81 6.70 25.49
C GLN A 180 -5.78 5.22 25.92
N GLY A 181 -6.83 4.43 25.62
CA GLY A 181 -6.74 2.96 25.61
C GLY A 181 -7.05 2.22 26.92
N ASN A 182 -7.65 2.88 27.91
CA ASN A 182 -8.21 2.22 29.10
C ASN A 182 -9.70 2.57 29.24
N ASP A 183 -10.53 1.99 28.37
CA ASP A 183 -11.97 2.29 28.24
C ASP A 183 -12.76 2.15 29.55
N VAL A 184 -12.30 1.32 30.50
CA VAL A 184 -13.02 1.06 31.75
C VAL A 184 -12.72 2.11 32.84
N ALA A 185 -11.51 2.67 32.88
CA ALA A 185 -11.10 3.59 33.95
C ALA A 185 -11.64 5.02 33.75
N TRP A 186 -11.97 5.40 32.51
CA TRP A 186 -12.28 6.78 32.13
C TRP A 186 -13.66 6.95 31.47
N ALA A 187 -14.50 5.91 31.51
CA ALA A 187 -15.89 6.02 31.06
C ALA A 187 -16.66 7.05 31.90
N ASP A 188 -16.41 7.05 33.22
CA ASP A 188 -17.21 7.77 34.21
C ASP A 188 -16.76 9.21 34.44
N PHE A 189 -17.69 10.02 34.96
CA PHE A 189 -17.50 11.44 35.28
C PHE A 189 -16.56 11.71 36.44
N ALA A 190 -16.77 11.02 37.56
CA ALA A 190 -16.02 11.28 38.77
C ALA A 190 -14.51 10.99 38.67
N PRO A 191 -14.04 9.88 38.04
CA PRO A 191 -12.61 9.56 37.99
C PRO A 191 -11.76 10.62 37.28
N PHE A 192 -12.23 11.17 36.16
CA PHE A 192 -11.51 12.23 35.43
C PHE A 192 -11.32 13.46 36.32
N PHE A 193 -12.41 13.96 36.89
CA PHE A 193 -12.35 15.20 37.65
C PHE A 193 -11.65 15.06 39.00
N ASN A 194 -11.76 13.90 39.66
CA ASN A 194 -10.98 13.58 40.85
C ASN A 194 -9.47 13.67 40.57
N MET A 195 -8.98 13.23 39.41
CA MET A 195 -7.55 13.32 39.07
C MET A 195 -7.09 14.68 38.57
N THR A 196 -8.03 15.57 38.26
CA THR A 196 -7.77 16.98 37.97
C THR A 196 -7.99 17.88 39.20
N LYS A 197 -8.36 17.30 40.35
CA LYS A 197 -8.66 18.03 41.59
C LYS A 197 -7.36 18.52 42.22
N LEU A 198 -7.29 19.82 42.43
CA LEU A 198 -6.16 20.52 43.00
C LEU A 198 -6.57 21.33 44.22
N SER A 199 -5.66 21.47 45.19
CA SER A 199 -5.84 22.38 46.32
C SER A 199 -4.76 23.44 46.44
N PHE A 200 -5.18 24.66 46.79
CA PHE A 200 -4.27 25.76 47.11
C PHE A 200 -4.07 25.86 48.62
N TRP A 201 -2.80 25.85 49.03
CA TRP A 201 -2.39 26.06 50.42
C TRP A 201 -1.62 27.38 50.52
N TRP A 202 -2.32 28.42 50.95
CA TRP A 202 -1.74 29.76 51.18
C TRP A 202 -0.75 29.74 52.33
N LEU A 203 0.42 30.36 52.12
CA LEU A 203 1.44 30.47 53.16
C LEU A 203 1.09 31.62 54.12
N PRO A 204 1.05 31.38 55.44
CA PRO A 204 0.78 32.43 56.42
C PRO A 204 1.80 33.56 56.33
N GLY A 205 1.33 34.81 56.30
CA GLY A 205 2.18 36.01 56.28
C GLY A 205 2.92 36.30 54.97
N LEU A 206 2.80 35.47 53.93
CA LEU A 206 3.54 35.58 52.66
C LEU A 206 2.64 35.93 51.46
N GLY A 207 1.82 36.99 51.55
CA GLY A 207 1.05 37.54 50.41
C GLY A 207 0.23 36.50 49.63
N ASN A 208 0.24 36.61 48.28
CA ASN A 208 -0.40 35.69 47.33
C ASN A 208 0.50 34.48 47.01
N MET A 209 1.31 34.03 47.96
CA MET A 209 2.13 32.83 47.78
C MET A 209 1.36 31.58 48.24
N CYS A 210 1.24 30.58 47.36
CA CYS A 210 0.59 29.31 47.65
C CYS A 210 1.45 28.11 47.29
N ARG A 211 1.04 26.94 47.79
CA ARG A 211 1.41 25.63 47.23
C ARG A 211 0.21 25.06 46.49
N ILE A 212 0.47 24.48 45.33
CA ILE A 212 -0.53 23.73 44.57
C ILE A 212 -0.32 22.25 44.88
N ARG A 213 -1.39 21.53 45.20
CA ARG A 213 -1.37 20.09 45.47
C ARG A 213 -2.36 19.36 44.59
N ALA A 214 -2.02 18.19 44.09
CA ALA A 214 -3.00 17.24 43.54
C ALA A 214 -3.68 16.49 44.70
N ASP A 215 -5.00 16.53 44.75
CA ASP A 215 -5.80 15.80 45.74
C ASP A 215 -6.28 14.48 45.11
N GLY A 216 -6.10 13.34 45.80
CA GLY A 216 -6.67 12.05 45.37
C GLY A 216 -5.69 10.98 44.91
N ILE A 217 -4.41 11.06 45.25
CA ILE A 217 -3.46 9.95 45.02
C ILE A 217 -3.29 9.23 46.35
N SER A 218 -4.15 8.25 46.63
CA SER A 218 -3.83 7.27 47.65
C SER A 218 -2.64 6.45 47.13
N VAL A 219 -1.47 6.66 47.71
CA VAL A 219 -0.42 5.64 47.71
C VAL A 219 -0.94 4.56 48.64
N ASP A 220 -1.46 3.50 48.05
CA ASP A 220 -1.81 2.20 48.63
C ASP A 220 -2.53 2.17 49.98
N GLU A 221 -3.72 1.55 49.95
CA GLU A 221 -4.32 0.87 51.09
C GLU A 221 -3.32 -0.10 51.74
N PHE A 222 -2.52 0.37 52.71
CA PHE A 222 -1.77 -0.54 53.60
C PHE A 222 -2.13 -0.41 55.08
N PHE A 223 -2.85 0.63 55.50
CA PHE A 223 -3.38 0.73 56.87
C PHE A 223 -4.70 1.52 56.89
N GLY A 224 -5.83 0.81 56.77
CA GLY A 224 -7.17 1.38 56.66
C GLY A 224 -7.59 2.33 57.79
N GLN A 225 -7.31 3.62 57.65
CA GLN A 225 -7.99 4.68 58.39
C GLN A 225 -8.42 5.81 57.43
N PRO A 226 -9.62 6.39 57.62
CA PRO A 226 -10.06 7.53 56.83
C PRO A 226 -9.20 8.75 57.13
N LEU A 227 -8.76 9.44 56.07
CA LEU A 227 -7.99 10.69 56.14
C LEU A 227 -8.75 11.75 56.93
N LYS A 228 -8.17 12.25 58.03
CA LYS A 228 -8.72 13.40 58.79
C LYS A 228 -8.39 14.72 58.08
N PRO A 229 -9.29 15.72 58.08
CA PRO A 229 -9.01 17.04 57.51
C PRO A 229 -7.78 17.66 58.20
N GLY A 230 -6.66 17.80 57.48
CA GLY A 230 -5.44 18.41 58.00
C GLY A 230 -4.18 17.52 58.03
N GLN A 231 -4.25 16.23 57.68
CA GLN A 231 -3.04 15.40 57.43
C GLN A 231 -2.82 15.13 55.93
N ALA A 232 -1.54 15.10 55.53
CA ALA A 232 -1.07 15.23 54.16
C ALA A 232 -1.19 13.91 53.37
N GLY A 233 -2.05 13.91 52.35
CA GLY A 233 -2.13 12.89 51.30
C GLY A 233 -2.16 13.50 49.89
N GLY A 234 -1.56 14.67 49.71
CA GLY A 234 -1.51 15.39 48.43
C GLY A 234 -0.07 15.59 47.95
N LEU A 235 0.15 15.41 46.65
CA LEU A 235 1.43 15.58 45.97
C LEU A 235 1.67 17.06 45.67
N ASN A 236 2.80 17.62 46.14
CA ASN A 236 3.13 19.02 45.83
C ASN A 236 3.77 19.12 44.44
N PHE A 237 3.36 20.07 43.62
CA PHE A 237 4.01 20.34 42.33
C PHE A 237 5.36 21.04 42.54
N ALA A 238 6.45 20.30 42.32
CA ALA A 238 7.82 20.84 42.31
C ALA A 238 8.40 20.75 40.90
N PHE A 239 8.98 21.85 40.41
CA PHE A 239 9.65 21.91 39.11
C PHE A 239 11.15 22.16 39.31
N ARG A 240 12.00 21.38 38.64
CA ARG A 240 13.45 21.59 38.63
C ARG A 240 13.84 22.26 37.32
N VAL A 241 14.65 23.32 37.41
CA VAL A 241 15.29 23.98 36.26
C VAL A 241 16.75 23.57 36.34
N ASP A 242 17.22 22.71 35.44
CA ASP A 242 18.62 22.28 35.45
C ASP A 242 19.53 23.40 34.93
N GLU A 243 20.55 23.73 35.73
CA GLU A 243 21.56 24.75 35.40
C GLU A 243 22.69 24.08 34.60
N GLY A 244 22.62 24.06 33.27
CA GLY A 244 23.73 23.50 32.49
C GLY A 244 23.65 23.52 30.97
N GLU A 245 22.48 23.36 30.36
CA GLU A 245 22.37 23.24 28.90
C GLU A 245 21.21 24.07 28.36
N ALA A 246 21.32 24.50 27.10
CA ALA A 246 20.24 25.21 26.42
C ALA A 246 18.92 24.43 26.58
N PRO A 247 17.79 25.11 26.80
CA PRO A 247 16.54 24.46 27.18
C PRO A 247 15.96 23.70 25.98
N ASP A 248 16.42 22.47 25.75
CA ASP A 248 15.69 21.54 24.92
C ASP A 248 14.41 21.10 25.63
N ASP A 249 13.41 20.78 24.82
CA ASP A 249 12.00 20.57 25.17
C ASP A 249 11.73 19.50 26.26
N SER A 250 12.75 18.76 26.70
CA SER A 250 12.69 17.64 27.64
C SER A 250 13.12 17.95 29.09
N ALA A 251 13.54 19.19 29.41
CA ALA A 251 14.23 19.51 30.67
C ALA A 251 13.34 19.82 31.90
N VAL A 252 12.01 19.66 31.82
CA VAL A 252 11.11 19.94 32.95
C VAL A 252 10.54 18.65 33.53
N LYS A 253 11.12 18.17 34.63
CA LYS A 253 10.61 17.02 35.40
C LYS A 253 9.85 17.47 36.65
N LEU A 254 8.65 16.93 36.82
CA LEU A 254 7.80 17.16 37.99
C LEU A 254 8.11 16.09 39.04
N MET A 255 8.48 16.51 40.25
CA MET A 255 8.93 15.58 41.30
C MET A 255 7.92 15.48 42.43
N GLU A 256 7.73 14.27 42.97
CA GLU A 256 7.13 14.06 44.28
C GLU A 256 8.10 14.65 45.34
N ALA A 257 7.73 15.78 45.93
CA ALA A 257 8.59 16.44 46.91
C ALA A 257 8.72 15.58 48.19
N ALA A 258 9.83 14.85 48.31
CA ALA A 258 10.21 14.17 49.54
C ALA A 258 10.38 15.18 50.69
N ARG A 259 10.22 14.74 51.96
CA ARG A 259 10.30 15.60 53.17
C ARG A 259 11.55 16.51 53.24
N GLU A 260 12.61 16.17 52.52
CA GLU A 260 13.92 16.84 52.57
C GLU A 260 14.29 17.66 51.32
N GLN A 261 13.47 17.65 50.24
CA GLN A 261 13.74 18.53 49.09
C GLN A 261 13.43 19.99 49.43
N LYS A 262 14.33 20.92 49.05
CA LYS A 262 14.24 22.35 49.37
C LYS A 262 12.85 22.90 49.02
N LYS A 263 12.20 23.51 50.02
CA LYS A 263 10.89 24.22 49.92
C LYS A 263 10.86 25.31 48.83
N GLU A 264 12.01 25.65 48.26
CA GLU A 264 12.25 26.66 47.23
C GLU A 264 11.68 26.29 45.85
N ASN A 265 11.44 25.01 45.55
CA ASN A 265 10.98 24.59 44.21
C ASN A 265 9.46 24.38 44.08
N VAL A 266 8.68 24.68 45.14
CA VAL A 266 7.28 24.23 45.29
C VAL A 266 6.28 25.38 45.42
N ASN A 267 6.75 26.59 45.77
CA ASN A 267 5.85 27.70 46.04
C ASN A 267 5.64 28.55 44.78
N TRP A 268 4.40 28.99 44.61
CA TRP A 268 3.95 29.81 43.49
C TRP A 268 3.44 31.15 44.00
N ASN A 269 3.81 32.21 43.30
CA ASN A 269 3.18 33.51 43.44
C ASN A 269 2.01 33.56 42.46
N VAL A 270 0.80 33.67 42.99
CA VAL A 270 -0.42 33.74 42.19
C VAL A 270 -0.71 35.21 41.91
N MET A 271 -0.64 35.56 40.64
CA MET A 271 -0.92 36.91 40.17
C MET A 271 -2.22 36.88 39.39
N PRO A 272 -3.05 37.92 39.50
CA PRO A 272 -4.12 38.08 38.54
C PRO A 272 -3.58 38.17 37.12
N SER A 273 -4.32 37.64 36.14
CA SER A 273 -3.93 37.75 34.74
C SER A 273 -3.89 39.22 34.33
N PRO A 274 -2.79 39.65 33.69
CA PRO A 274 -2.72 40.98 33.12
C PRO A 274 -3.64 41.19 31.90
N TYR A 275 -4.15 40.10 31.32
CA TYR A 275 -4.84 40.12 30.03
C TYR A 275 -6.30 39.69 30.11
N TYR A 276 -6.67 38.92 31.12
CA TYR A 276 -7.96 38.25 31.19
C TYR A 276 -8.58 38.45 32.56
N GLU A 277 -9.83 38.92 32.57
CA GLU A 277 -10.61 39.09 33.80
C GLU A 277 -10.87 37.73 34.44
N SER A 278 -10.77 37.65 35.77
CA SER A 278 -10.98 36.43 36.56
C SER A 278 -10.04 35.24 36.24
N ALA A 279 -8.97 35.45 35.48
CA ALA A 279 -7.92 34.47 35.28
C ALA A 279 -6.66 34.80 36.10
N PHE A 280 -5.78 33.81 36.27
CA PHE A 280 -4.60 33.91 37.11
C PHE A 280 -3.36 33.38 36.40
N ARG A 281 -2.22 33.98 36.72
CA ARG A 281 -0.88 33.59 36.28
C ARG A 281 -0.07 33.10 37.46
N PHE A 282 0.69 32.03 37.26
CA PHE A 282 1.56 31.45 38.28
C PHE A 282 3.03 31.77 37.97
N GLU A 283 3.68 32.49 38.88
CA GLU A 283 5.11 32.81 38.85
C GLU A 283 5.85 31.99 39.92
N ALA A 284 7.04 31.47 39.62
CA ALA A 284 7.85 30.74 40.58
C ALA A 284 8.32 31.65 41.73
N ALA A 285 7.95 31.33 42.97
CA ALA A 285 8.16 32.23 44.12
C ALA A 285 9.63 32.56 44.40
N TYR A 286 10.55 31.65 44.07
CA TYR A 286 11.98 31.79 44.35
C TYR A 286 12.83 32.09 43.09
N ARG A 287 12.19 32.17 41.92
CA ARG A 287 12.81 32.61 40.66
C ARG A 287 11.87 33.59 39.95
N LYS A 288 11.99 34.87 40.34
CA LYS A 288 11.22 35.97 39.74
C LYS A 288 11.44 36.00 38.22
N GLY A 289 10.37 36.16 37.46
CA GLY A 289 10.37 36.14 36.00
C GLY A 289 10.23 34.75 35.37
N TYR A 290 10.09 33.68 36.15
CA TYR A 290 9.79 32.33 35.63
C TYR A 290 8.30 32.01 35.83
N PHE A 291 7.61 31.64 34.76
CA PHE A 291 6.16 31.44 34.76
C PHE A 291 5.77 30.03 34.33
N LEU A 292 4.61 29.58 34.81
CA LEU A 292 3.97 28.37 34.31
C LEU A 292 3.54 28.57 32.85
N ALA A 293 3.93 27.64 32.00
CA ALA A 293 3.73 27.65 30.57
C ALA A 293 3.15 26.30 30.10
N PHE A 294 2.39 26.34 29.01
CA PHE A 294 1.81 25.14 28.41
C PHE A 294 1.82 25.28 26.87
N ARG A 295 2.25 24.22 26.18
CA ARG A 295 2.18 24.11 24.72
C ARG A 295 1.64 22.73 24.35
N PRO A 296 0.45 22.61 23.73
CA PRO A 296 -0.04 21.32 23.25
C PRO A 296 0.92 20.76 22.18
N PRO A 297 1.21 19.45 22.15
CA PRO A 297 0.82 18.39 23.10
C PRO A 297 1.82 18.19 24.27
N ALA A 298 2.88 19.00 24.36
CA ALA A 298 4.12 18.73 25.09
C ALA A 298 4.11 18.97 26.63
N GLY A 299 2.94 19.08 27.26
CA GLY A 299 2.79 19.18 28.72
C GLY A 299 3.13 20.55 29.33
N PHE A 300 3.11 20.60 30.67
CA PHE A 300 3.42 21.81 31.47
C PHE A 300 4.91 22.07 31.61
N ARG A 301 5.32 23.34 31.57
CA ARG A 301 6.71 23.78 31.70
C ARG A 301 6.85 25.05 32.53
N VAL A 302 8.06 25.33 33.02
CA VAL A 302 8.40 26.62 33.62
C VAL A 302 9.36 27.35 32.70
N LEU A 303 8.95 28.51 32.19
CA LEU A 303 9.74 29.27 31.23
C LEU A 303 10.13 30.64 31.81
N PRO A 304 11.38 31.08 31.60
CA PRO A 304 11.77 32.45 31.93
C PRO A 304 11.13 33.42 30.94
N TYR A 305 10.62 34.54 31.46
CA TYR A 305 10.14 35.67 30.68
C TYR A 305 11.33 36.58 30.34
N VAL A 306 12.05 36.22 29.28
CA VAL A 306 13.16 37.00 28.71
C VAL A 306 12.69 37.63 27.40
N ASP A 307 12.70 38.96 27.34
CA ASP A 307 12.65 39.80 26.13
C ASP A 307 11.70 39.33 25.00
N GLY A 308 10.50 38.85 25.37
CA GLY A 308 9.41 38.55 24.43
C GLY A 308 9.50 37.22 23.67
N SER A 309 10.64 36.51 23.68
CA SER A 309 10.81 35.25 22.94
C SER A 309 10.10 34.04 23.58
N GLY A 310 9.85 34.07 24.89
CA GLY A 310 9.11 33.03 25.63
C GLY A 310 7.62 33.34 25.89
N SER A 311 7.12 34.50 25.46
CA SER A 311 5.80 35.03 25.84
C SER A 311 4.61 34.24 25.26
N SER A 312 4.78 33.52 24.16
CA SER A 312 3.67 32.84 23.47
C SER A 312 3.19 31.59 24.19
N CYS A 313 3.99 31.02 25.10
CA CYS A 313 3.72 29.77 25.80
C CYS A 313 3.28 29.96 27.25
N ILE A 314 3.35 31.17 27.80
CA ILE A 314 2.87 31.48 29.16
C ILE A 314 1.34 31.51 29.11
N VAL A 315 0.71 30.63 29.89
CA VAL A 315 -0.74 30.45 29.89
C VAL A 315 -1.31 30.99 31.19
N ASP A 316 -2.44 31.69 31.08
CA ASP A 316 -3.24 32.10 32.22
C ASP A 316 -4.33 31.05 32.46
N PHE A 317 -4.76 30.88 33.71
CA PHE A 317 -5.71 29.85 34.11
C PHE A 317 -6.97 30.45 34.68
N THR A 318 -8.13 29.93 34.26
CA THR A 318 -9.36 30.04 35.01
C THR A 318 -9.34 28.97 36.10
N ILE A 319 -9.78 29.34 37.30
CA ILE A 319 -9.88 28.43 38.44
C ILE A 319 -11.35 28.01 38.55
N VAL A 320 -11.62 26.73 38.32
CA VAL A 320 -12.96 26.16 38.41
C VAL A 320 -13.10 25.52 39.79
N ASP A 321 -14.09 25.93 40.56
CA ASP A 321 -14.37 25.31 41.85
C ASP A 321 -14.84 23.86 41.65
N PHE A 322 -14.21 22.94 42.38
CA PHE A 322 -14.46 21.51 42.27
C PHE A 322 -15.93 21.15 42.53
N GLN A 323 -16.63 21.91 43.38
CA GLN A 323 -18.04 21.68 43.68
C GLN A 323 -18.96 21.92 42.48
N PHE A 324 -18.55 22.73 41.50
CA PHE A 324 -19.34 23.06 40.32
C PHE A 324 -18.99 22.22 39.10
N VAL A 325 -18.12 21.23 39.27
CA VAL A 325 -17.61 20.41 38.16
C VAL A 325 -18.71 19.59 37.50
N PHE A 326 -19.74 19.16 38.25
CA PHE A 326 -20.90 18.44 37.69
C PHE A 326 -21.61 19.21 36.57
N LYS A 327 -21.47 20.54 36.52
CA LYS A 327 -21.99 21.35 35.41
C LYS A 327 -21.29 21.08 34.08
N PHE A 328 -20.16 20.37 34.09
CA PHE A 328 -19.41 19.96 32.90
C PHE A 328 -19.73 18.53 32.44
N ILE A 329 -20.66 17.81 33.11
CA ILE A 329 -21.14 16.50 32.68
C ILE A 329 -21.64 16.59 31.23
N GLU A 330 -21.23 15.63 30.39
CA GLU A 330 -21.74 15.49 29.02
C GLU A 330 -23.03 14.69 29.05
N ILE A 331 -23.97 15.03 28.17
CA ILE A 331 -25.24 14.31 28.10
C ILE A 331 -25.02 12.83 27.79
N GLU A 332 -24.05 12.47 26.94
CA GLU A 332 -23.73 11.07 26.61
C GLU A 332 -23.51 10.20 27.85
N GLU A 333 -22.85 10.72 28.89
CA GLU A 333 -22.60 9.96 30.12
C GLU A 333 -23.85 9.67 30.91
N VAL A 334 -24.74 10.65 30.96
CA VAL A 334 -26.02 10.52 31.63
C VAL A 334 -26.88 9.51 30.89
N LEU A 335 -26.88 9.56 29.55
CA LEU A 335 -27.57 8.59 28.71
C LEU A 335 -26.99 7.18 28.90
N ARG A 336 -25.66 7.04 29.01
CA ARG A 336 -25.01 5.74 29.23
C ARG A 336 -25.34 5.15 30.61
N LEU A 337 -25.33 5.98 31.65
CA LEU A 337 -25.73 5.57 32.99
C LEU A 337 -27.20 5.12 33.04
N ALA A 338 -28.08 5.80 32.30
CA ALA A 338 -29.50 5.45 32.19
C ALA A 338 -29.74 4.07 31.54
N MET A 339 -28.80 3.56 30.74
CA MET A 339 -28.91 2.21 30.17
C MET A 339 -28.41 1.08 31.08
N GLY A 340 -27.64 1.44 32.11
CA GLY A 340 -26.92 0.49 32.95
C GLY A 340 -25.99 -0.44 32.15
N SER A 341 -25.73 -1.64 32.67
CA SER A 341 -24.91 -2.66 32.00
C SER A 341 -25.64 -3.39 30.87
N SER A 342 -26.88 -3.01 30.56
CA SER A 342 -27.69 -3.71 29.58
C SER A 342 -27.42 -3.15 28.17
N ASN A 343 -26.75 -3.93 27.33
CA ASN A 343 -26.51 -3.61 25.91
C ASN A 343 -27.78 -3.78 25.04
N GLY A 344 -28.96 -3.57 25.63
CA GLY A 344 -30.26 -3.75 25.00
C GLY A 344 -30.82 -2.46 24.42
N TRP A 345 -31.94 -2.57 23.69
CA TRP A 345 -32.71 -1.41 23.24
C TRP A 345 -33.49 -0.81 24.40
N ILE A 346 -33.45 0.52 24.53
CA ILE A 346 -34.21 1.30 25.51
C ILE A 346 -35.10 2.28 24.80
N THR A 347 -36.35 2.38 25.26
CA THR A 347 -37.33 3.30 24.67
C THR A 347 -37.08 4.73 25.12
N LEU A 348 -37.44 5.73 24.30
CA LEU A 348 -37.31 7.15 24.67
C LEU A 348 -38.10 7.50 25.95
N ASP A 349 -39.23 6.83 26.21
CA ASP A 349 -40.03 7.07 27.42
C ASP A 349 -39.31 6.62 28.70
N GLN A 350 -38.64 5.47 28.67
CA GLN A 350 -37.78 5.01 29.77
C GLN A 350 -36.64 6.00 30.01
N LEU A 351 -36.05 6.51 28.93
CA LEU A 351 -34.91 7.42 28.99
C LEU A 351 -35.31 8.79 29.57
N LYS A 352 -36.48 9.31 29.20
CA LYS A 352 -37.04 10.54 29.78
C LYS A 352 -37.44 10.39 31.26
N GLY A 353 -37.83 9.18 31.66
CA GLY A 353 -38.20 8.86 33.04
C GLY A 353 -37.02 8.57 33.97
N ASP A 354 -35.81 8.43 33.43
CA ASP A 354 -34.61 8.14 34.23
C ASP A 354 -34.24 9.30 35.17
N ALA A 355 -33.93 8.98 36.42
CA ALA A 355 -33.66 9.96 37.45
C ALA A 355 -32.39 10.80 37.17
N ASN A 356 -31.36 10.20 36.55
CA ASN A 356 -30.12 10.90 36.23
C ASN A 356 -30.34 11.85 35.05
N VAL A 357 -31.10 11.42 34.04
CA VAL A 357 -31.48 12.26 32.89
C VAL A 357 -32.28 13.47 33.36
N LEU A 358 -33.30 13.26 34.21
CA LEU A 358 -34.10 14.35 34.79
C LEU A 358 -33.25 15.33 35.60
N ALA A 359 -32.33 14.82 36.43
CA ALA A 359 -31.43 15.65 37.22
C ALA A 359 -30.48 16.47 36.33
N TYR A 360 -29.94 15.89 35.25
CA TYR A 360 -29.06 16.59 34.33
C TYR A 360 -29.76 17.78 33.64
N PHE A 361 -30.96 17.55 33.10
CA PHE A 361 -31.71 18.62 32.43
C PHE A 361 -32.08 19.76 33.38
N ARG A 362 -32.48 19.44 34.61
CA ARG A 362 -32.86 20.42 35.62
C ARG A 362 -31.65 21.16 36.21
N ASP A 363 -30.63 20.43 36.64
CA ASP A 363 -29.57 20.95 37.51
C ASP A 363 -28.31 21.40 36.73
N VAL A 364 -28.10 20.88 35.51
CA VAL A 364 -26.96 21.24 34.64
C VAL A 364 -27.38 22.14 33.49
N LEU A 365 -28.39 21.73 32.70
CA LEU A 365 -28.81 22.51 31.54
C LEU A 365 -29.83 23.61 31.87
N GLY A 366 -30.51 23.52 33.02
CA GLY A 366 -31.54 24.48 33.44
C GLY A 366 -32.73 24.54 32.49
N MET A 367 -33.07 23.42 31.82
CA MET A 367 -34.12 23.36 30.80
C MET A 367 -35.00 22.11 30.98
N PRO A 368 -36.23 22.08 30.40
CA PRO A 368 -37.04 20.87 30.41
C PRO A 368 -36.36 19.74 29.62
N VAL A 369 -36.68 18.49 29.97
CA VAL A 369 -36.23 17.31 29.24
C VAL A 369 -36.63 17.40 27.78
N TRP A 370 -35.75 16.92 26.91
CA TRP A 370 -35.96 16.89 25.47
C TRP A 370 -37.21 16.11 25.05
N GLU A 371 -37.95 16.68 24.10
CA GLU A 371 -38.99 15.97 23.35
C GLU A 371 -38.39 14.92 22.39
N ASP A 372 -39.23 14.06 21.82
CA ASP A 372 -38.81 12.96 20.92
C ASP A 372 -37.97 13.44 19.75
N GLU A 373 -38.39 14.53 19.09
CA GLU A 373 -37.65 15.09 17.96
C GLU A 373 -36.23 15.52 18.33
N HIS A 374 -36.03 15.97 19.56
CA HIS A 374 -34.74 16.45 20.04
C HIS A 374 -33.80 15.29 20.35
N PHE A 375 -34.30 14.23 21.00
CA PHE A 375 -33.55 13.00 21.17
C PHE A 375 -33.19 12.36 19.83
N GLN A 376 -34.15 12.30 18.90
CA GLN A 376 -33.90 11.80 17.55
C GLN A 376 -32.77 12.58 16.86
N THR A 377 -32.82 13.92 16.90
CA THR A 377 -31.78 14.76 16.31
C THR A 377 -30.41 14.52 16.96
N TYR A 378 -30.37 14.37 18.29
CA TYR A 378 -29.14 14.07 19.01
C TYR A 378 -28.56 12.72 18.59
N PHE A 379 -29.34 11.64 18.60
CA PHE A 379 -28.85 10.31 18.26
C PHE A 379 -28.48 10.18 16.78
N GLN A 380 -29.17 10.87 15.88
CA GLN A 380 -28.78 10.95 14.47
C GLN A 380 -27.46 11.73 14.28
N GLY A 381 -27.21 12.76 15.10
CA GLY A 381 -25.93 13.47 15.13
C GLY A 381 -24.78 12.65 15.73
N HIS A 382 -25.09 11.63 16.52
CA HIS A 382 -24.12 10.75 17.20
C HIS A 382 -24.25 9.30 16.73
N SER A 383 -24.47 9.10 15.43
CA SER A 383 -24.70 7.77 14.83
C SER A 383 -23.51 6.82 14.93
N ASP A 384 -22.32 7.35 15.22
CA ASP A 384 -21.05 6.64 15.44
C ASP A 384 -20.98 5.92 16.78
N THR A 385 -21.76 6.39 17.76
CA THR A 385 -21.82 5.88 19.14
C THR A 385 -23.16 5.25 19.44
N TRP A 386 -24.24 5.81 18.89
CA TRP A 386 -25.61 5.39 19.14
C TRP A 386 -26.27 4.82 17.89
N GLU A 387 -27.18 3.87 18.11
CA GLU A 387 -28.09 3.35 17.11
C GLU A 387 -29.51 3.73 17.50
N PHE A 388 -30.18 4.52 16.66
CA PHE A 388 -31.54 5.00 16.91
C PHE A 388 -32.50 4.46 15.86
N HIS A 389 -33.58 3.83 16.31
CA HIS A 389 -34.61 3.27 15.45
C HIS A 389 -35.89 4.09 15.62
N ALA A 390 -36.22 4.88 14.60
CA ALA A 390 -37.30 5.86 14.64
C ALA A 390 -38.68 5.21 14.84
N GLU A 391 -38.95 4.08 14.17
CA GLU A 391 -40.25 3.39 14.21
C GLU A 391 -40.61 2.87 15.61
N ILE A 392 -39.66 2.24 16.29
CA ILE A 392 -39.82 1.67 17.64
C ILE A 392 -39.41 2.65 18.74
N ARG A 393 -39.07 3.90 18.41
CA ARG A 393 -38.65 4.97 19.34
C ARG A 393 -37.66 4.48 20.39
N SER A 394 -36.70 3.70 19.92
CA SER A 394 -35.75 3.01 20.78
C SER A 394 -34.34 3.34 20.36
N VAL A 395 -33.45 3.35 21.34
CA VAL A 395 -32.03 3.63 21.16
C VAL A 395 -31.22 2.52 21.82
N ARG A 396 -30.07 2.23 21.22
CA ARG A 396 -29.09 1.30 21.76
C ARG A 396 -27.69 1.89 21.62
N TYR A 397 -26.83 1.61 22.59
CA TYR A 397 -25.42 1.94 22.49
C TYR A 397 -24.67 0.90 21.68
N ARG A 398 -23.93 1.35 20.66
CA ARG A 398 -23.16 0.44 19.80
C ARG A 398 -22.04 -0.22 20.58
N ARG A 399 -21.83 -1.51 20.33
CA ARG A 399 -20.70 -2.22 20.94
C ARG A 399 -19.37 -1.74 20.36
N THR A 400 -18.29 -1.94 21.10
CA THR A 400 -16.95 -1.52 20.68
C THR A 400 -16.56 -2.10 19.31
N GLU A 401 -16.87 -3.36 19.05
CA GLU A 401 -16.64 -4.03 17.77
C GLU A 401 -17.50 -3.46 16.61
N GLU A 402 -18.73 -3.02 16.87
CA GLU A 402 -19.61 -2.40 15.86
C GLU A 402 -19.14 -1.00 15.50
N ARG A 403 -18.70 -0.22 16.51
CA ARG A 403 -18.10 1.11 16.32
C ARG A 403 -16.80 1.01 15.53
N LEU A 404 -15.96 0.04 15.89
CA LEU A 404 -14.75 -0.27 15.14
C LEU A 404 -15.09 -0.62 13.69
N SER A 405 -16.08 -1.47 13.46
CA SER A 405 -16.52 -1.82 12.10
C SER A 405 -17.00 -0.62 11.30
N GLN A 406 -17.74 0.31 11.90
CA GLN A 406 -18.16 1.53 11.20
C GLN A 406 -16.99 2.43 10.87
N GLY A 407 -16.06 2.64 11.82
CA GLY A 407 -14.84 3.42 11.56
C GLY A 407 -13.96 2.79 10.48
N LEU A 408 -13.98 1.47 10.34
CA LEU A 408 -13.31 0.78 9.23
C LEU A 408 -14.07 0.95 7.92
N LEU A 409 -15.39 0.84 7.92
CA LEU A 409 -16.22 1.02 6.73
C LEU A 409 -16.19 2.46 6.20
N SER A 410 -15.99 3.46 7.06
CA SER A 410 -15.83 4.86 6.64
C SER A 410 -14.42 5.19 6.18
N ALA A 411 -13.40 4.39 6.56
CA ALA A 411 -12.03 4.61 6.13
C ALA A 411 -11.84 4.25 4.65
N ALA A 412 -11.48 5.26 3.85
CA ALA A 412 -11.20 5.09 2.42
C ALA A 412 -9.72 4.83 2.11
N THR A 413 -8.82 5.17 3.04
CA THR A 413 -7.36 5.10 2.85
C THR A 413 -6.73 4.03 3.75
N PRO A 414 -5.63 3.37 3.32
CA PRO A 414 -4.94 2.38 4.14
C PRO A 414 -4.37 2.98 5.44
N GLU A 415 -3.98 4.25 5.44
CA GLU A 415 -3.53 4.98 6.64
C GLU A 415 -4.66 5.20 7.65
N ALA A 416 -5.88 5.54 7.18
CA ALA A 416 -7.04 5.67 8.04
C ALA A 416 -7.41 4.33 8.67
N VAL A 417 -7.40 3.24 7.90
CA VAL A 417 -7.61 1.88 8.42
C VAL A 417 -6.53 1.52 9.45
N ALA A 418 -5.26 1.80 9.15
CA ALA A 418 -4.16 1.51 10.07
C ALA A 418 -4.29 2.29 11.39
N LYS A 419 -4.66 3.57 11.32
CA LYS A 419 -4.92 4.40 12.50
C LYS A 419 -6.07 3.84 13.34
N THR A 420 -7.18 3.49 12.70
CA THR A 420 -8.37 2.93 13.37
C THR A 420 -8.05 1.59 14.06
N LEU A 421 -7.31 0.69 13.40
CA LEU A 421 -6.90 -0.60 13.98
C LEU A 421 -5.86 -0.44 15.11
N SER A 422 -4.92 0.51 14.97
CA SER A 422 -3.90 0.74 15.99
C SER A 422 -4.46 1.26 17.31
N ALA A 423 -5.59 1.99 17.26
CA ALA A 423 -6.29 2.48 18.44
C ALA A 423 -7.26 1.45 19.05
N ALA A 424 -7.51 0.33 18.37
CA ALA A 424 -8.52 -0.63 18.75
C ALA A 424 -8.00 -1.68 19.75
N PRO A 425 -8.78 -2.04 20.79
CA PRO A 425 -8.41 -3.13 21.68
C PRO A 425 -8.46 -4.47 20.95
N THR A 426 -7.49 -5.35 21.22
CA THR A 426 -7.34 -6.64 20.53
C THR A 426 -8.61 -7.49 20.58
N ASP A 427 -9.34 -7.49 21.71
CA ASP A 427 -10.60 -8.23 21.86
C ASP A 427 -11.71 -7.72 20.91
N ALA A 428 -11.79 -6.41 20.66
CA ALA A 428 -12.77 -5.85 19.73
C ALA A 428 -12.45 -6.21 18.27
N VAL A 429 -11.16 -6.27 17.91
CA VAL A 429 -10.73 -6.74 16.57
C VAL A 429 -11.10 -8.21 16.37
N MET A 430 -10.98 -9.05 17.41
CA MET A 430 -11.35 -10.47 17.36
C MET A 430 -12.86 -10.70 17.20
N LYS A 431 -13.69 -9.72 17.55
CA LYS A 431 -15.16 -9.76 17.47
C LYS A 431 -15.73 -8.93 16.33
N LEU A 432 -14.86 -8.48 15.41
CA LEU A 432 -15.23 -7.57 14.34
C LEU A 432 -16.27 -8.20 13.39
N PRO A 433 -17.35 -7.49 13.04
CA PRO A 433 -18.26 -7.89 11.97
C PRO A 433 -17.54 -8.17 10.64
N LEU A 434 -18.01 -9.18 9.91
CA LEU A 434 -17.39 -9.65 8.67
C LEU A 434 -17.30 -8.56 7.59
N ALA A 435 -18.32 -7.69 7.51
CA ALA A 435 -18.35 -6.57 6.57
C ALA A 435 -17.21 -5.58 6.80
N GLY A 436 -16.96 -5.18 8.05
CA GLY A 436 -15.86 -4.29 8.42
C GLY A 436 -14.50 -4.95 8.18
N ALA A 437 -14.35 -6.23 8.51
CA ALA A 437 -13.11 -6.98 8.27
C ALA A 437 -12.75 -7.05 6.78
N ARG A 438 -13.72 -7.39 5.92
CA ARG A 438 -13.51 -7.50 4.46
C ARG A 438 -13.18 -6.15 3.83
N HIS A 439 -13.90 -5.09 4.21
CA HIS A 439 -13.62 -3.75 3.70
C HIS A 439 -12.21 -3.30 4.08
N ALA A 440 -11.82 -3.46 5.35
CA ALA A 440 -10.48 -3.12 5.82
C ALA A 440 -9.38 -3.88 5.06
N LEU A 441 -9.55 -5.18 4.80
CA LEU A 441 -8.58 -5.98 4.02
C LEU A 441 -8.41 -5.44 2.59
N ARG A 442 -9.50 -5.08 1.92
CA ARG A 442 -9.45 -4.53 0.54
C ARG A 442 -8.76 -3.18 0.47
N VAL A 443 -9.07 -2.29 1.43
CA VAL A 443 -8.43 -0.97 1.50
C VAL A 443 -6.94 -1.10 1.80
N LEU A 444 -6.55 -2.01 2.70
CA LEU A 444 -5.14 -2.27 3.02
C LEU A 444 -4.34 -2.87 1.84
N ASP A 445 -4.99 -3.52 0.88
CA ASP A 445 -4.34 -4.06 -0.33
C ASP A 445 -4.09 -3.00 -1.42
N SER A 446 -4.67 -1.81 -1.27
CA SER A 446 -4.45 -0.68 -2.18
C SER A 446 -3.04 -0.10 -2.02
N PRO A 447 -2.45 0.51 -3.08
CA PRO A 447 -1.13 1.14 -2.98
C PRO A 447 -1.12 2.22 -1.90
N GLY A 448 -0.27 2.04 -0.89
CA GLY A 448 -0.15 2.97 0.25
C GLY A 448 0.83 4.12 -0.01
N SER A 449 0.89 5.04 0.95
CA SER A 449 1.85 6.16 0.99
C SER A 449 3.33 5.72 0.88
N GLU A 450 4.18 6.56 0.29
CA GLU A 450 5.64 6.40 0.26
C GLU A 450 6.31 6.67 1.63
N ASP A 451 5.58 7.23 2.60
CA ASP A 451 6.11 7.52 3.93
C ASP A 451 6.38 6.25 4.74
N VAL A 452 7.59 6.12 5.27
CA VAL A 452 8.07 4.93 6.00
C VAL A 452 7.23 4.67 7.24
N SER A 453 6.79 5.71 7.95
CA SER A 453 5.94 5.56 9.15
C SER A 453 4.57 5.01 8.78
N SER A 454 3.96 5.52 7.72
CA SER A 454 2.70 5.00 7.18
C SER A 454 2.82 3.55 6.71
N VAL A 455 3.90 3.19 6.01
CA VAL A 455 4.14 1.80 5.57
C VAL A 455 4.22 0.84 6.76
N LEU A 456 4.96 1.21 7.82
CA LEU A 456 5.06 0.39 9.04
C LEU A 456 3.71 0.24 9.74
N ALA A 457 2.91 1.31 9.82
CA ALA A 457 1.58 1.28 10.40
C ALA A 457 0.63 0.38 9.60
N ILE A 458 0.64 0.46 8.27
CA ILE A 458 -0.15 -0.39 7.37
C ILE A 458 0.25 -1.87 7.53
N MET A 459 1.55 -2.17 7.63
CA MET A 459 2.04 -3.52 7.87
C MET A 459 1.59 -4.09 9.22
N ALA A 460 1.65 -3.28 10.28
CA ALA A 460 1.15 -3.66 11.60
C ALA A 460 -0.36 -3.94 11.59
N ALA A 461 -1.13 -3.09 10.90
CA ALA A 461 -2.56 -3.24 10.73
C ALA A 461 -2.94 -4.53 9.97
N LYS A 462 -2.23 -4.84 8.87
CA LYS A 462 -2.40 -6.11 8.13
C LYS A 462 -2.17 -7.31 9.05
N ARG A 463 -1.09 -7.29 9.84
CA ARG A 463 -0.76 -8.37 10.78
C ARG A 463 -1.84 -8.55 11.86
N GLN A 464 -2.30 -7.46 12.46
CA GLN A 464 -3.33 -7.47 13.50
C GLN A 464 -4.66 -8.02 12.96
N LEU A 465 -5.08 -7.57 11.78
CA LEU A 465 -6.36 -7.98 11.19
C LEU A 465 -6.32 -9.45 10.74
N ILE A 466 -5.28 -9.89 10.01
CA ILE A 466 -5.17 -11.28 9.53
C ILE A 466 -5.06 -12.23 10.74
N GLY A 467 -4.27 -11.87 11.76
CA GLY A 467 -4.18 -12.65 12.99
C GLY A 467 -5.51 -12.76 13.75
N ALA A 468 -6.39 -11.76 13.62
CA ALA A 468 -7.68 -11.75 14.28
C ALA A 468 -8.77 -12.56 13.57
N LEU A 469 -8.60 -12.92 12.28
CA LEU A 469 -9.62 -13.62 11.49
C LEU A 469 -10.05 -14.95 12.10
N GLY A 470 -9.11 -15.72 12.66
CA GLY A 470 -9.44 -16.95 13.36
C GLY A 470 -10.34 -16.73 14.58
N GLY A 471 -10.18 -15.59 15.27
CA GLY A 471 -11.07 -15.14 16.34
C GLY A 471 -12.44 -14.72 15.83
N ILE A 472 -12.47 -13.94 14.75
CA ILE A 472 -13.72 -13.45 14.13
C ILE A 472 -14.61 -14.63 13.72
N VAL A 473 -14.05 -15.60 12.99
CA VAL A 473 -14.79 -16.79 12.53
C VAL A 473 -15.29 -17.64 13.71
N LYS A 474 -14.47 -17.84 14.74
CA LYS A 474 -14.89 -18.56 15.96
C LYS A 474 -16.04 -17.85 16.68
N THR A 475 -15.96 -16.53 16.80
CA THR A 475 -16.97 -15.73 17.49
C THR A 475 -18.32 -15.85 16.78
N LEU A 476 -18.33 -15.77 15.44
CA LEU A 476 -19.54 -15.96 14.63
C LEU A 476 -20.16 -17.36 14.82
N HIS A 477 -19.32 -18.39 14.96
CA HIS A 477 -19.77 -19.76 15.24
C HIS A 477 -20.44 -19.90 16.62
N VAL A 478 -19.89 -19.26 17.65
CA VAL A 478 -20.40 -19.32 19.03
C VAL A 478 -21.77 -18.65 19.17
N PHE A 479 -22.01 -17.54 18.47
CA PHE A 479 -23.28 -16.81 18.55
C PHE A 479 -24.37 -17.34 17.60
N GLY A 480 -24.12 -18.45 16.88
CA GLY A 480 -25.11 -19.09 16.00
C GLY A 480 -25.44 -18.30 14.73
N ALA A 481 -24.74 -17.20 14.47
CA ALA A 481 -24.88 -16.39 13.26
C ALA A 481 -23.80 -16.79 12.24
N LEU A 482 -23.91 -18.01 11.70
CA LEU A 482 -23.01 -18.44 10.64
C LEU A 482 -23.24 -17.58 9.39
N PRO A 483 -22.22 -16.86 8.89
CA PRO A 483 -22.33 -16.13 7.64
C PRO A 483 -22.53 -17.12 6.47
N PRO A 484 -23.18 -16.67 5.39
CA PRO A 484 -23.34 -17.49 4.19
C PRO A 484 -21.97 -17.90 3.65
N ILE A 485 -21.90 -19.08 3.02
CA ILE A 485 -20.64 -19.66 2.53
C ILE A 485 -19.95 -18.69 1.55
N SER A 486 -20.70 -18.00 0.69
CA SER A 486 -20.20 -17.00 -0.25
C SER A 486 -19.43 -15.86 0.42
N ASP A 487 -19.84 -15.40 1.60
CA ASP A 487 -19.14 -14.34 2.33
C ASP A 487 -17.82 -14.83 2.94
N LEU A 488 -17.77 -16.09 3.39
CA LEU A 488 -16.54 -16.72 3.86
C LEU A 488 -15.56 -16.97 2.71
N VAL A 489 -16.06 -17.39 1.54
CA VAL A 489 -15.27 -17.53 0.31
C VAL A 489 -14.69 -16.18 -0.10
N GLY A 490 -15.52 -15.13 -0.08
CA GLY A 490 -15.09 -13.77 -0.36
C GLY A 490 -14.00 -13.30 0.61
N LEU A 491 -14.15 -13.58 1.92
CA LEU A 491 -13.12 -13.28 2.91
C LEU A 491 -11.81 -14.04 2.63
N ALA A 492 -11.90 -15.34 2.36
CA ALA A 492 -10.72 -16.17 2.06
C ALA A 492 -10.00 -15.69 0.80
N ALA A 493 -10.74 -15.29 -0.24
CA ALA A 493 -10.19 -14.72 -1.46
C ALA A 493 -9.51 -13.36 -1.21
N ASP A 494 -10.12 -12.48 -0.41
CA ASP A 494 -9.54 -11.20 0.00
C ASP A 494 -8.21 -11.43 0.77
N VAL A 495 -8.14 -12.43 1.64
CA VAL A 495 -6.92 -12.80 2.38
C VAL A 495 -5.85 -13.45 1.49
N ASN A 496 -6.26 -14.31 0.56
CA ASN A 496 -5.33 -15.00 -0.33
C ASN A 496 -4.68 -14.03 -1.33
N LYS A 497 -5.34 -12.93 -1.68
CA LYS A 497 -4.78 -11.88 -2.55
C LYS A 497 -3.67 -11.06 -1.91
N ILE A 498 -3.65 -10.93 -0.59
CA ILE A 498 -2.58 -10.22 0.15
C ILE A 498 -1.29 -11.05 0.04
N THR A 499 -0.54 -10.88 -1.06
CA THR A 499 0.52 -11.80 -1.51
C THR A 499 1.92 -11.19 -1.58
N SER A 500 2.11 -9.93 -1.22
CA SER A 500 3.39 -9.26 -1.44
C SER A 500 4.41 -9.36 -0.30
N ASP A 501 4.03 -9.78 0.91
CA ASP A 501 4.93 -9.74 2.08
C ASP A 501 5.27 -11.14 2.65
N PRO A 502 6.54 -11.59 2.56
CA PRO A 502 6.98 -12.84 3.17
C PRO A 502 6.76 -12.90 4.69
N SER A 503 6.67 -11.76 5.39
CA SER A 503 6.45 -11.69 6.84
C SER A 503 5.06 -12.16 7.29
N LEU A 504 4.07 -12.15 6.39
CA LEU A 504 2.68 -12.51 6.68
C LEU A 504 2.32 -13.95 6.29
N THR A 505 3.23 -14.69 5.67
CA THR A 505 2.99 -16.03 5.11
C THR A 505 2.41 -17.02 6.12
N LYS A 506 2.99 -17.10 7.32
CA LYS A 506 2.54 -18.01 8.38
C LYS A 506 1.15 -17.65 8.91
N ILE A 507 0.95 -16.37 9.26
CA ILE A 507 -0.31 -15.87 9.84
C ILE A 507 -1.45 -15.99 8.81
N ARG A 508 -1.14 -15.74 7.54
CA ARG A 508 -2.07 -15.94 6.42
C ARG A 508 -2.48 -17.41 6.28
N ALA A 509 -1.52 -18.34 6.32
CA ALA A 509 -1.81 -19.77 6.23
C ALA A 509 -2.74 -20.24 7.37
N GLU A 510 -2.44 -19.83 8.61
CA GLU A 510 -3.27 -20.14 9.78
C GLU A 510 -4.70 -19.55 9.66
N ALA A 511 -4.82 -18.31 9.17
CA ALA A 511 -6.11 -17.67 8.94
C ALA A 511 -6.92 -18.37 7.84
N LEU A 512 -6.29 -18.70 6.71
CA LEU A 512 -6.93 -19.43 5.61
C LEU A 512 -7.37 -20.83 6.05
N GLU A 513 -6.56 -21.56 6.82
CA GLU A 513 -6.93 -22.87 7.35
C GLU A 513 -8.17 -22.78 8.26
N GLY A 514 -8.23 -21.76 9.12
CA GLY A 514 -9.38 -21.52 9.99
C GLY A 514 -10.67 -21.21 9.22
N ILE A 515 -10.59 -20.37 8.19
CA ILE A 515 -11.73 -20.05 7.32
C ILE A 515 -12.16 -21.28 6.52
N LEU A 516 -11.20 -21.99 5.92
CA LEU A 516 -11.44 -23.19 5.13
C LEU A 516 -12.13 -24.27 5.96
N ARG A 517 -11.69 -24.49 7.21
CA ARG A 517 -12.34 -25.44 8.13
C ARG A 517 -13.81 -25.12 8.34
N SER A 518 -14.15 -23.84 8.55
CA SER A 518 -15.54 -23.41 8.71
C SER A 518 -16.36 -23.59 7.43
N ILE A 519 -15.79 -23.29 6.26
CA ILE A 519 -16.44 -23.53 4.96
C ILE A 519 -16.72 -25.03 4.77
N LEU A 520 -15.72 -25.88 5.02
CA LEU A 520 -15.82 -27.33 4.84
C LEU A 520 -16.84 -27.95 5.80
N GLU A 521 -16.95 -27.44 7.03
CA GLU A 521 -18.01 -27.84 7.97
C GLU A 521 -19.40 -27.48 7.44
N GLN A 522 -19.60 -26.28 6.89
CA GLN A 522 -20.87 -25.87 6.28
C GLN A 522 -21.20 -26.71 5.03
N LEU A 523 -20.23 -26.97 4.15
CA LEU A 523 -20.42 -27.82 2.96
C LEU A 523 -20.74 -29.27 3.34
N SER A 524 -20.06 -29.83 4.33
CA SER A 524 -20.36 -31.18 4.84
C SER A 524 -21.74 -31.25 5.51
N ALA A 525 -22.18 -30.18 6.19
CA ALA A 525 -23.52 -30.09 6.74
C ALA A 525 -24.59 -29.99 5.64
N ALA A 526 -24.34 -29.22 4.57
CA ALA A 526 -25.20 -29.13 3.40
C ALA A 526 -25.33 -30.50 2.69
N GLU A 527 -24.22 -31.24 2.56
CA GLU A 527 -24.21 -32.58 1.98
C GLU A 527 -25.06 -33.57 2.78
N ARG A 528 -24.92 -33.58 4.13
CA ARG A 528 -25.76 -34.42 5.01
C ARG A 528 -27.24 -34.09 4.89
N ARG A 529 -27.57 -32.83 4.63
CA ARG A 529 -28.94 -32.35 4.40
C ARG A 529 -29.42 -32.52 2.95
N LYS A 530 -28.55 -32.98 2.03
CA LYS A 530 -28.79 -33.05 0.58
C LYS A 530 -29.27 -31.72 0.01
N GLN A 531 -28.74 -30.62 0.52
CA GLN A 531 -29.10 -29.27 0.11
C GLN A 531 -27.99 -28.70 -0.78
N GLN A 532 -28.35 -28.08 -1.91
CA GLN A 532 -27.41 -27.37 -2.76
C GLN A 532 -26.98 -26.08 -2.04
N PRO A 533 -25.67 -25.81 -1.88
CA PRO A 533 -25.20 -24.56 -1.31
C PRO A 533 -25.48 -23.39 -2.28
N ASP A 534 -25.84 -22.23 -1.75
CA ASP A 534 -26.04 -21.00 -2.55
C ASP A 534 -24.67 -20.41 -2.94
N LEU A 535 -24.02 -21.03 -3.93
CA LEU A 535 -22.70 -20.67 -4.43
C LEU A 535 -22.74 -20.50 -5.94
N LYS A 536 -22.10 -19.43 -6.44
CA LYS A 536 -21.93 -19.21 -7.89
C LYS A 536 -20.61 -19.82 -8.37
N LEU A 537 -20.47 -19.99 -9.68
CA LEU A 537 -19.23 -20.50 -10.30
C LEU A 537 -17.98 -19.69 -9.93
N ALA A 538 -18.13 -18.37 -9.75
CA ALA A 538 -17.04 -17.51 -9.26
C ALA A 538 -16.59 -17.88 -7.83
N ASP A 539 -17.53 -18.27 -6.97
CA ASP A 539 -17.22 -18.73 -5.61
C ASP A 539 -16.51 -20.09 -5.64
N TYR A 540 -16.93 -21.00 -6.54
CA TYR A 540 -16.22 -22.27 -6.77
C TYR A 540 -14.80 -22.05 -7.29
N ALA A 541 -14.59 -21.14 -8.24
CA ALA A 541 -13.26 -20.79 -8.72
C ALA A 541 -12.37 -20.23 -7.59
N ALA A 542 -12.93 -19.35 -6.75
CA ALA A 542 -12.22 -18.81 -5.59
C ALA A 542 -11.89 -19.91 -4.57
N LEU A 543 -12.82 -20.81 -4.27
CA LEU A 543 -12.64 -21.95 -3.36
C LEU A 543 -11.52 -22.88 -3.81
N VAL A 544 -11.50 -23.23 -5.09
CA VAL A 544 -10.48 -24.13 -5.65
C VAL A 544 -9.08 -23.51 -5.60
N GLY A 545 -8.99 -22.17 -5.68
CA GLY A 545 -7.73 -21.45 -5.54
C GLY A 545 -7.20 -21.33 -4.10
N LEU A 546 -7.93 -21.83 -3.09
CA LEU A 546 -7.49 -21.79 -1.70
C LEU A 546 -6.53 -22.96 -1.39
N PRO A 547 -5.46 -22.71 -0.61
CA PRO A 547 -4.54 -23.76 -0.20
C PRO A 547 -5.24 -24.80 0.70
N GLY A 548 -5.01 -26.09 0.46
CA GLY A 548 -5.58 -27.22 1.22
C GLY A 548 -6.97 -27.69 0.73
N MET A 549 -7.48 -27.15 -0.37
CA MET A 549 -8.77 -27.58 -0.95
C MET A 549 -8.68 -28.91 -1.73
N ASP A 550 -7.48 -29.34 -2.09
CA ASP A 550 -7.17 -30.61 -2.76
C ASP A 550 -7.61 -31.83 -1.94
N GLU A 551 -7.46 -31.80 -0.60
CA GLU A 551 -7.84 -32.90 0.28
C GLU A 551 -9.34 -33.26 0.25
N LYS A 552 -10.20 -32.34 -0.20
CA LYS A 552 -11.66 -32.52 -0.25
C LYS A 552 -12.27 -32.18 -1.61
N SER A 553 -11.49 -32.31 -2.68
CA SER A 553 -11.96 -32.04 -4.05
C SER A 553 -13.19 -32.85 -4.47
N GLU A 554 -13.42 -34.03 -3.87
CA GLU A 554 -14.61 -34.86 -4.14
C GLU A 554 -15.93 -34.17 -3.74
N LEU A 555 -15.95 -33.43 -2.63
CA LEU A 555 -17.13 -32.66 -2.19
C LEU A 555 -17.43 -31.54 -3.19
N LEU A 556 -16.39 -30.86 -3.68
CA LEU A 556 -16.54 -29.83 -4.70
C LEU A 556 -17.08 -30.40 -6.00
N VAL A 557 -16.52 -31.51 -6.48
CA VAL A 557 -16.98 -32.18 -7.71
C VAL A 557 -18.49 -32.46 -7.64
N ARG A 558 -18.99 -32.97 -6.50
CA ARG A 558 -20.43 -33.25 -6.31
C ARG A 558 -21.31 -32.01 -6.45
N PHE A 559 -20.96 -30.92 -5.77
CA PHE A 559 -21.77 -29.69 -5.80
C PHE A 559 -21.61 -28.87 -7.08
N LEU A 560 -20.44 -28.93 -7.71
CA LEU A 560 -20.11 -28.20 -8.93
C LEU A 560 -20.73 -28.84 -10.18
N THR A 561 -20.89 -30.17 -10.20
CA THR A 561 -21.47 -30.90 -11.34
C THR A 561 -22.81 -30.32 -11.83
N PRO A 562 -23.85 -30.09 -10.99
CA PRO A 562 -25.11 -29.53 -11.46
C PRO A 562 -24.97 -28.08 -12.00
N GLU A 563 -24.15 -27.24 -11.38
CA GLU A 563 -23.92 -25.85 -11.81
C GLU A 563 -23.24 -25.78 -13.18
N LEU A 564 -22.31 -26.69 -13.47
CA LEU A 564 -21.59 -26.74 -14.74
C LEU A 564 -22.47 -27.08 -15.95
N VAL A 565 -23.59 -27.80 -15.74
CA VAL A 565 -24.49 -28.19 -16.82
C VAL A 565 -25.24 -26.99 -17.40
N GLU A 566 -25.59 -26.02 -16.57
CA GLU A 566 -26.34 -24.81 -16.97
C GLU A 566 -25.44 -23.60 -17.25
N ALA A 567 -24.14 -23.71 -16.96
CA ALA A 567 -23.15 -22.66 -17.07
C ALA A 567 -22.78 -22.27 -18.51
N ARG A 568 -22.39 -21.00 -18.69
CA ARG A 568 -21.80 -20.52 -19.95
C ARG A 568 -20.32 -20.88 -20.02
N VAL A 569 -19.81 -21.10 -21.23
CA VAL A 569 -18.41 -21.47 -21.48
C VAL A 569 -17.40 -20.53 -20.78
N PRO A 570 -17.54 -19.18 -20.82
CA PRO A 570 -16.60 -18.29 -20.13
C PRO A 570 -16.54 -18.50 -18.61
N GLU A 571 -17.67 -18.84 -17.98
CA GLU A 571 -17.75 -19.07 -16.53
C GLU A 571 -17.12 -20.41 -16.16
N ILE A 572 -17.34 -21.45 -16.98
CA ILE A 572 -16.66 -22.75 -16.81
C ILE A 572 -15.15 -22.59 -16.96
N LEU A 573 -14.70 -21.79 -17.94
CA LEU A 573 -13.27 -21.53 -18.14
C LEU A 573 -12.64 -20.89 -16.90
N GLN A 574 -13.28 -19.94 -16.22
CA GLN A 574 -12.76 -19.37 -14.96
C GLN A 574 -12.46 -20.45 -13.91
N VAL A 575 -13.32 -21.46 -13.81
CA VAL A 575 -13.10 -22.61 -12.90
C VAL A 575 -11.92 -23.46 -13.37
N VAL A 576 -11.78 -23.71 -14.68
CA VAL A 576 -10.61 -24.41 -15.25
C VAL A 576 -9.31 -23.64 -14.95
N GLU A 577 -9.32 -22.32 -15.10
CA GLU A 577 -8.16 -21.47 -14.85
C GLU A 577 -7.72 -21.55 -13.38
N ALA A 578 -8.67 -21.45 -12.45
CA ALA A 578 -8.40 -21.56 -11.03
C ALA A 578 -7.91 -22.96 -10.64
N ALA A 579 -8.59 -24.01 -11.12
CA ALA A 579 -8.27 -25.41 -10.82
C ALA A 579 -6.91 -25.85 -11.37
N SER A 580 -6.58 -25.44 -12.59
CA SER A 580 -5.29 -25.73 -13.20
C SER A 580 -4.15 -24.98 -12.52
N SER A 581 -4.39 -23.77 -12.02
CA SER A 581 -3.35 -22.98 -11.32
C SER A 581 -3.11 -23.49 -9.90
N ALA A 582 -4.14 -24.05 -9.26
CA ALA A 582 -4.08 -24.64 -7.92
C ALA A 582 -3.72 -26.13 -7.91
N ASP A 583 -3.47 -26.75 -9.07
CA ASP A 583 -3.17 -28.18 -9.24
C ASP A 583 -4.23 -29.13 -8.64
N VAL A 584 -5.52 -28.86 -8.91
CA VAL A 584 -6.64 -29.70 -8.47
C VAL A 584 -7.16 -30.53 -9.66
N PRO A 585 -6.62 -31.75 -9.91
CA PRO A 585 -6.83 -32.48 -11.16
C PRO A 585 -8.27 -32.98 -11.33
N GLN A 586 -8.95 -33.36 -10.24
CA GLN A 586 -10.33 -33.85 -10.30
C GLN A 586 -11.31 -32.78 -10.79
N VAL A 587 -11.20 -31.56 -10.24
CA VAL A 587 -12.01 -30.41 -10.65
C VAL A 587 -11.63 -29.94 -12.05
N THR A 588 -10.33 -29.91 -12.36
CA THR A 588 -9.84 -29.55 -13.70
C THR A 588 -10.43 -30.48 -14.75
N LYS A 589 -10.39 -31.80 -14.52
CA LYS A 589 -10.96 -32.80 -15.44
C LYS A 589 -12.47 -32.61 -15.64
N LEU A 590 -13.23 -32.47 -14.56
CA LEU A 590 -14.68 -32.26 -14.61
C LEU A 590 -15.05 -30.99 -15.39
N ALA A 591 -14.39 -29.86 -15.07
CA ALA A 591 -14.67 -28.59 -15.71
C ALA A 591 -14.31 -28.62 -17.20
N VAL A 592 -13.21 -29.27 -17.59
CA VAL A 592 -12.83 -29.48 -18.99
C VAL A 592 -13.85 -30.36 -19.74
N GLU A 593 -14.32 -31.44 -19.14
CA GLU A 593 -15.39 -32.28 -19.73
C GLU A 593 -16.70 -31.48 -19.89
N ALA A 594 -17.02 -30.61 -18.92
CA ALA A 594 -18.18 -29.72 -19.00
C ALA A 594 -18.08 -28.70 -20.15
N VAL A 595 -16.89 -28.18 -20.46
CA VAL A 595 -16.68 -27.27 -21.61
C VAL A 595 -17.16 -27.90 -22.92
N PHE A 596 -16.86 -29.18 -23.16
CA PHE A 596 -17.20 -29.87 -24.40
C PHE A 596 -18.61 -30.47 -24.42
N THR A 597 -19.28 -30.57 -23.28
CA THR A 597 -20.64 -31.11 -23.15
C THR A 597 -21.70 -30.04 -22.95
N SER A 598 -21.31 -28.82 -22.54
CA SER A 598 -22.24 -27.70 -22.36
C SER A 598 -22.95 -27.35 -23.66
N LYS A 599 -24.27 -27.12 -23.58
CA LYS A 599 -25.09 -26.61 -24.69
C LYS A 599 -24.60 -25.23 -25.18
N ALA A 600 -23.89 -24.47 -24.34
CA ALA A 600 -23.29 -23.19 -24.69
C ALA A 600 -22.06 -23.33 -25.61
N SER A 601 -21.43 -24.50 -25.70
CA SER A 601 -20.36 -24.79 -26.67
C SER A 601 -20.84 -24.85 -28.13
N ALA A 602 -22.17 -24.73 -28.36
CA ALA A 602 -22.76 -24.70 -29.69
C ALA A 602 -22.39 -23.44 -30.49
N SER A 603 -21.98 -22.35 -29.83
CA SER A 603 -21.51 -21.15 -30.50
C SER A 603 -20.06 -21.31 -30.96
N ALA A 604 -19.79 -21.06 -32.25
CA ALA A 604 -18.45 -21.13 -32.81
C ALA A 604 -17.44 -20.21 -32.10
N LYS A 605 -17.91 -19.07 -31.58
CA LYS A 605 -17.10 -18.10 -30.82
C LYS A 605 -16.72 -18.60 -29.43
N ASP A 606 -17.64 -19.29 -28.75
CA ASP A 606 -17.38 -19.87 -27.43
C ASP A 606 -16.46 -21.09 -27.54
N ALA A 607 -16.63 -21.90 -28.60
CA ALA A 607 -15.70 -22.98 -28.94
C ALA A 607 -14.29 -22.44 -29.23
N ALA A 608 -14.16 -21.34 -29.97
CA ALA A 608 -12.89 -20.68 -30.23
C ALA A 608 -12.20 -20.20 -28.94
N LEU A 609 -12.96 -19.60 -28.03
CA LEU A 609 -12.46 -19.15 -26.73
C LEU A 609 -11.98 -20.35 -25.91
N ALA A 610 -12.79 -21.40 -25.80
CA ALA A 610 -12.45 -22.62 -25.07
C ALA A 610 -11.16 -23.27 -25.59
N ILE A 611 -11.05 -23.49 -26.90
CA ILE A 611 -9.88 -24.13 -27.51
C ILE A 611 -8.61 -23.33 -27.21
N ARG A 612 -8.64 -22.01 -27.37
CA ARG A 612 -7.48 -21.15 -27.08
C ARG A 612 -7.08 -21.19 -25.61
N THR A 613 -8.04 -21.06 -24.70
CA THR A 613 -7.76 -21.03 -23.25
C THR A 613 -7.22 -22.38 -22.74
N LEU A 614 -7.77 -23.50 -23.24
CA LEU A 614 -7.31 -24.85 -22.87
C LEU A 614 -5.92 -25.16 -23.44
N LEU A 615 -5.70 -24.85 -24.73
CA LEU A 615 -4.40 -25.07 -25.37
C LEU A 615 -3.31 -24.18 -24.80
N ALA A 616 -3.61 -22.94 -24.38
CA ALA A 616 -2.64 -22.08 -23.70
C ALA A 616 -2.09 -22.73 -22.40
N ARG A 617 -2.93 -23.53 -21.72
CA ARG A 617 -2.57 -24.26 -20.49
C ARG A 617 -2.09 -25.70 -20.73
N GLY A 618 -2.06 -26.17 -21.98
CA GLY A 618 -1.67 -27.54 -22.31
C GLY A 618 -2.68 -28.60 -21.87
N LEU A 619 -3.97 -28.24 -21.80
CA LEU A 619 -5.04 -29.12 -21.35
C LEU A 619 -5.85 -29.66 -22.54
N ALA A 620 -6.25 -30.94 -22.45
CA ALA A 620 -7.20 -31.59 -23.35
C ALA A 620 -6.92 -31.40 -24.86
N GLU A 621 -5.66 -31.52 -25.26
CA GLU A 621 -5.21 -31.21 -26.62
C GLU A 621 -5.95 -32.03 -27.70
N GLN A 622 -6.23 -33.32 -27.45
CA GLN A 622 -7.01 -34.18 -28.35
C GLN A 622 -8.47 -33.71 -28.50
N HIS A 623 -9.15 -33.40 -27.39
CA HIS A 623 -10.53 -32.91 -27.41
C HIS A 623 -10.63 -31.54 -28.09
N CYS A 624 -9.62 -30.67 -27.89
CA CYS A 624 -9.52 -29.38 -28.58
C CYS A 624 -9.40 -29.57 -30.10
N ALA A 625 -8.59 -30.53 -30.55
CA ALA A 625 -8.40 -30.79 -31.98
C ALA A 625 -9.66 -31.39 -32.64
N GLU A 626 -10.36 -32.30 -31.95
CA GLU A 626 -11.65 -32.85 -32.40
C GLU A 626 -12.75 -31.77 -32.45
N ALA A 627 -12.82 -30.92 -31.43
CA ALA A 627 -13.75 -29.79 -31.40
C ALA A 627 -13.47 -28.78 -32.51
N LEU A 628 -12.19 -28.45 -32.75
CA LEU A 628 -11.78 -27.56 -33.84
C LEU A 628 -12.23 -28.11 -35.20
N THR A 629 -12.04 -29.40 -35.43
CA THR A 629 -12.43 -30.06 -36.69
C THR A 629 -13.95 -30.01 -36.91
N ARG A 630 -14.75 -30.17 -35.85
CA ARG A 630 -16.22 -30.08 -35.92
C ARG A 630 -16.71 -28.65 -36.16
N CYS A 631 -16.08 -27.66 -35.54
CA CYS A 631 -16.57 -26.28 -35.54
C CYS A 631 -15.95 -25.38 -36.62
N ALA A 632 -14.84 -25.79 -37.26
CA ALA A 632 -14.08 -24.97 -38.20
C ALA A 632 -14.90 -24.38 -39.37
N ALA A 633 -15.94 -25.09 -39.82
CA ALA A 633 -16.84 -24.62 -40.88
C ALA A 633 -17.68 -23.39 -40.47
N HIS A 634 -17.96 -23.23 -39.17
CA HIS A 634 -18.84 -22.20 -38.63
C HIS A 634 -18.09 -21.06 -37.91
N MET A 635 -16.76 -21.19 -37.75
CA MET A 635 -15.90 -20.16 -37.16
C MET A 635 -15.60 -19.05 -38.16
N ASP A 636 -15.35 -17.83 -37.67
CA ASP A 636 -14.76 -16.80 -38.50
C ASP A 636 -13.29 -17.11 -38.80
N THR A 637 -12.71 -16.42 -39.78
CA THR A 637 -11.33 -16.63 -40.22
C THR A 637 -10.32 -16.28 -39.13
N ALA A 638 -10.62 -15.28 -38.29
CA ALA A 638 -9.78 -14.80 -37.21
C ALA A 638 -9.66 -15.82 -36.05
N ASP A 639 -10.80 -16.35 -35.58
CA ASP A 639 -10.85 -17.36 -34.53
C ASP A 639 -10.27 -18.68 -35.01
N LEU A 640 -10.56 -19.09 -36.26
CA LEU A 640 -9.99 -20.31 -36.84
C LEU A 640 -8.46 -20.21 -36.95
N ALA A 641 -7.93 -19.11 -37.46
CA ALA A 641 -6.48 -18.90 -37.56
C ALA A 641 -5.81 -18.91 -36.18
N SER A 642 -6.44 -18.28 -35.17
CA SER A 642 -5.93 -18.25 -33.81
C SER A 642 -5.95 -19.62 -33.13
N CYS A 643 -6.98 -20.44 -33.37
CA CYS A 643 -7.06 -21.80 -32.85
C CYS A 643 -6.06 -22.75 -33.51
N VAL A 644 -5.89 -22.66 -34.83
CA VAL A 644 -4.89 -23.45 -35.57
C VAL A 644 -3.48 -23.06 -35.14
N ALA A 645 -3.22 -21.76 -34.91
CA ALA A 645 -1.96 -21.27 -34.37
C ALA A 645 -1.65 -21.88 -32.99
N ALA A 646 -2.62 -21.80 -32.06
CA ALA A 646 -2.49 -22.35 -30.71
C ALA A 646 -2.26 -23.87 -30.72
N LEU A 647 -2.90 -24.60 -31.63
CA LEU A 647 -2.70 -26.04 -31.80
C LEU A 647 -1.32 -26.36 -32.39
N ALA A 648 -0.87 -25.58 -33.36
CA ALA A 648 0.40 -25.81 -34.05
C ALA A 648 1.64 -25.53 -33.18
N GLU A 649 1.51 -24.71 -32.14
CA GLU A 649 2.57 -24.52 -31.14
C GLU A 649 2.80 -25.75 -30.27
N ARG A 650 1.81 -26.66 -30.18
CA ARG A 650 1.89 -27.90 -29.41
C ARG A 650 2.42 -29.04 -30.28
N GLU A 651 3.62 -29.53 -29.96
CA GLU A 651 4.31 -30.58 -30.73
C GLU A 651 3.65 -31.97 -30.59
N ALA A 652 2.74 -32.16 -29.63
CA ALA A 652 2.20 -33.46 -29.23
C ALA A 652 0.99 -33.97 -30.07
N VAL A 653 0.34 -33.11 -30.87
CA VAL A 653 -0.86 -33.50 -31.65
C VAL A 653 -0.61 -33.39 -33.16
N SER A 654 0.35 -34.17 -33.65
CA SER A 654 0.72 -34.21 -35.07
C SER A 654 -0.35 -34.82 -35.99
N GLY A 655 -1.29 -35.60 -35.45
CA GLY A 655 -2.30 -36.33 -36.24
C GLY A 655 -3.52 -35.52 -36.67
N CYS A 656 -3.95 -34.53 -35.89
CA CYS A 656 -5.20 -33.79 -36.13
C CYS A 656 -4.99 -32.41 -36.79
N LEU A 657 -3.74 -31.94 -36.82
CA LEU A 657 -3.36 -30.66 -37.44
C LEU A 657 -3.73 -30.57 -38.94
N PRO A 658 -3.53 -31.62 -39.78
CA PRO A 658 -3.82 -31.52 -41.22
C PRO A 658 -5.28 -31.16 -41.56
N GLY A 659 -6.25 -31.67 -40.79
CA GLY A 659 -7.67 -31.37 -41.01
C GLY A 659 -8.01 -29.90 -40.75
N ALA A 660 -7.49 -29.35 -39.65
CA ALA A 660 -7.68 -27.94 -39.30
C ALA A 660 -6.94 -26.99 -40.27
N VAL A 661 -5.75 -27.38 -40.73
CA VAL A 661 -5.00 -26.63 -41.74
C VAL A 661 -5.72 -26.61 -43.09
N SER A 662 -6.32 -27.74 -43.52
CA SER A 662 -7.10 -27.78 -44.76
C SER A 662 -8.34 -26.88 -44.68
N ALA A 663 -9.02 -26.81 -43.54
CA ALA A 663 -10.14 -25.89 -43.32
C ALA A 663 -9.70 -24.41 -43.40
N LEU A 664 -8.50 -24.09 -42.91
CA LEU A 664 -7.92 -22.75 -42.98
C LEU A 664 -7.47 -22.40 -44.41
N GLU A 665 -6.88 -23.36 -45.12
CA GLU A 665 -6.48 -23.23 -46.54
C GLU A 665 -7.68 -22.92 -47.44
N ALA A 666 -8.81 -23.60 -47.21
CA ALA A 666 -10.05 -23.39 -47.97
C ALA A 666 -10.59 -21.96 -47.88
N ARG A 667 -10.19 -21.17 -46.87
CA ARG A 667 -10.57 -19.74 -46.75
C ARG A 667 -9.82 -18.85 -47.75
N GLY A 668 -8.64 -19.25 -48.21
CA GLY A 668 -7.81 -18.52 -49.18
C GLY A 668 -7.21 -17.22 -48.65
N VAL A 669 -8.03 -16.25 -48.24
CA VAL A 669 -7.60 -14.91 -47.80
C VAL A 669 -7.67 -14.80 -46.27
N LEU A 670 -6.52 -14.57 -45.62
CA LEU A 670 -6.39 -14.52 -44.15
C LEU A 670 -6.20 -13.10 -43.59
N THR A 671 -6.66 -12.06 -44.29
CA THR A 671 -6.44 -10.66 -43.88
C THR A 671 -7.15 -10.27 -42.59
N GLU A 672 -8.21 -10.99 -42.21
CA GLU A 672 -8.96 -10.80 -40.97
C GLU A 672 -8.28 -11.44 -39.75
N ALA A 673 -7.24 -12.27 -39.95
CA ALA A 673 -6.54 -12.92 -38.88
C ALA A 673 -5.67 -11.93 -38.07
N PRO A 674 -5.63 -12.06 -36.73
CA PRO A 674 -4.82 -11.18 -35.90
C PRO A 674 -3.32 -11.38 -36.18
N PRO A 675 -2.50 -10.32 -36.02
CA PRO A 675 -1.07 -10.36 -36.32
C PRO A 675 -0.34 -11.44 -35.51
N GLU A 676 -0.74 -11.65 -34.25
CA GLU A 676 -0.21 -12.69 -33.37
C GLU A 676 -0.43 -14.10 -33.94
N ALA A 677 -1.62 -14.39 -34.47
CA ALA A 677 -1.92 -15.68 -35.07
C ALA A 677 -1.13 -15.91 -36.35
N LEU A 678 -0.99 -14.89 -37.21
CA LEU A 678 -0.19 -14.97 -38.44
C LEU A 678 1.29 -15.25 -38.14
N LEU A 679 1.84 -14.58 -37.12
CA LEU A 679 3.20 -14.83 -36.66
C LEU A 679 3.35 -16.24 -36.10
N ALA A 680 2.45 -16.66 -35.21
CA ALA A 680 2.49 -17.99 -34.60
C ALA A 680 2.41 -19.11 -35.64
N LEU A 681 1.54 -19.00 -36.63
CA LEU A 681 1.47 -19.94 -37.77
C LEU A 681 2.77 -19.99 -38.56
N ALA A 682 3.36 -18.83 -38.89
CA ALA A 682 4.62 -18.79 -39.62
C ALA A 682 5.77 -19.43 -38.82
N VAL A 683 5.85 -19.14 -37.51
CA VAL A 683 6.86 -19.71 -36.61
C VAL A 683 6.67 -21.23 -36.46
N ALA A 684 5.44 -21.70 -36.26
CA ALA A 684 5.12 -23.12 -36.18
C ALA A 684 5.46 -23.86 -37.49
N GLY A 685 5.34 -23.20 -38.64
CA GLY A 685 5.76 -23.74 -39.95
C GLY A 685 7.26 -24.00 -40.08
N THR A 686 8.10 -23.45 -39.21
CA THR A 686 9.53 -23.81 -39.12
C THR A 686 9.77 -25.16 -38.46
N LYS A 687 8.77 -25.68 -37.75
CA LYS A 687 8.83 -26.95 -37.03
C LYS A 687 8.03 -28.06 -37.71
N SER A 688 6.84 -27.73 -38.22
CA SER A 688 5.85 -28.68 -38.78
C SER A 688 5.64 -28.48 -40.28
N GLU A 689 5.80 -29.56 -41.06
CA GLU A 689 5.55 -29.57 -42.51
C GLU A 689 4.06 -29.52 -42.87
N ALA A 690 3.18 -29.88 -41.92
CA ALA A 690 1.72 -29.88 -42.13
C ALA A 690 1.16 -28.48 -42.43
N LEU A 691 1.86 -27.42 -42.01
CA LEU A 691 1.45 -26.02 -42.22
C LEU A 691 1.84 -25.48 -43.60
N ALA A 692 2.69 -26.18 -44.36
CA ALA A 692 3.23 -25.70 -45.63
C ALA A 692 2.17 -25.17 -46.63
N PRO A 693 0.96 -25.78 -46.77
CA PRO A 693 -0.07 -25.29 -47.69
C PRO A 693 -0.57 -23.87 -47.37
N VAL A 694 -0.63 -23.50 -46.09
CA VAL A 694 -1.24 -22.23 -45.63
C VAL A 694 -0.21 -21.09 -45.51
N LEU A 695 1.08 -21.40 -45.48
CA LEU A 695 2.15 -20.39 -45.31
C LEU A 695 2.19 -19.35 -46.44
N GLY A 696 1.72 -19.69 -47.65
CA GLY A 696 1.54 -18.72 -48.74
C GLY A 696 0.53 -17.65 -48.38
N CYS A 697 -0.67 -18.07 -47.98
CA CYS A 697 -1.76 -17.17 -47.58
C CYS A 697 -1.39 -16.35 -46.34
N VAL A 698 -0.65 -16.93 -45.39
CA VAL A 698 -0.14 -16.22 -44.20
C VAL A 698 0.82 -15.11 -44.59
N ALA A 699 1.76 -15.37 -45.50
CA ALA A 699 2.71 -14.37 -45.96
C ALA A 699 2.02 -13.23 -46.74
N GLU A 700 1.02 -13.52 -47.56
CA GLU A 700 0.24 -12.51 -48.29
C GLU A 700 -0.63 -11.66 -47.35
N ALA A 701 -1.30 -12.29 -46.39
CA ALA A 701 -2.11 -11.59 -45.39
C ALA A 701 -1.23 -10.67 -44.54
N ALA A 702 -0.09 -11.18 -44.04
CA ALA A 702 0.82 -10.40 -43.23
C ALA A 702 1.47 -9.25 -44.01
N ALA A 703 1.70 -9.39 -45.33
CA ALA A 703 2.17 -8.29 -46.16
C ALA A 703 1.17 -7.11 -46.18
N ARG A 704 -0.14 -7.40 -46.20
CA ARG A 704 -1.20 -6.38 -46.21
C ARG A 704 -1.47 -5.76 -44.84
N THR A 705 -1.17 -6.47 -43.76
CA THR A 705 -1.42 -6.03 -42.38
C THR A 705 -0.16 -5.63 -41.61
N LEU A 706 1.00 -5.54 -42.29
CA LEU A 706 2.32 -5.37 -41.67
C LEU A 706 2.46 -4.13 -40.78
N ALA A 707 1.66 -3.09 -41.03
CA ALA A 707 1.62 -1.87 -40.23
C ALA A 707 1.10 -2.09 -38.79
N SER A 708 0.32 -3.14 -38.53
CA SER A 708 -0.19 -3.46 -37.18
C SER A 708 0.79 -4.30 -36.35
N PHE A 709 1.90 -4.75 -36.92
CA PHE A 709 2.88 -5.60 -36.23
C PHE A 709 3.94 -4.77 -35.48
N PRO A 710 4.33 -5.18 -34.27
CA PRO A 710 5.56 -4.71 -33.65
C PRO A 710 6.78 -5.01 -34.54
N VAL A 711 7.77 -4.12 -34.54
CA VAL A 711 8.98 -4.26 -35.39
C VAL A 711 9.72 -5.58 -35.12
N ALA A 712 9.80 -6.00 -33.86
CA ALA A 712 10.42 -7.27 -33.46
C ALA A 712 9.71 -8.49 -34.10
N ASP A 713 8.38 -8.42 -34.23
CA ASP A 713 7.57 -9.51 -34.78
C ASP A 713 7.64 -9.55 -36.30
N VAL A 714 7.76 -8.39 -36.97
CA VAL A 714 8.08 -8.33 -38.41
C VAL A 714 9.38 -9.08 -38.69
N ILE A 715 10.43 -8.87 -37.88
CA ILE A 715 11.73 -9.54 -38.06
C ILE A 715 11.60 -11.05 -37.87
N ARG A 716 10.83 -11.49 -36.86
CA ARG A 716 10.56 -12.91 -36.61
C ARG A 716 9.77 -13.54 -37.75
N LEU A 717 8.78 -12.84 -38.29
CA LEU A 717 7.97 -13.28 -39.42
C LEU A 717 8.81 -13.50 -40.69
N LEU A 718 9.71 -12.56 -41.01
CA LEU A 718 10.62 -12.68 -42.15
C LEU A 718 11.57 -13.89 -42.00
N LEU A 719 12.05 -14.14 -40.78
CA LEU A 719 12.88 -15.31 -40.49
C LEU A 719 12.09 -16.61 -40.56
N ALA A 720 10.86 -16.63 -40.06
CA ALA A 720 10.02 -17.83 -40.04
C ALA A 720 9.64 -18.27 -41.46
N THR A 721 9.22 -17.32 -42.31
CA THR A 721 8.86 -17.58 -43.71
C THR A 721 10.05 -17.97 -44.61
N SER A 722 11.28 -17.64 -44.20
CA SER A 722 12.51 -18.07 -44.90
C SER A 722 13.01 -19.45 -44.45
N LYS A 723 12.66 -19.89 -43.23
CA LYS A 723 13.07 -21.17 -42.64
C LYS A 723 11.96 -22.22 -42.53
N ALA A 724 10.81 -21.98 -43.17
CA ALA A 724 9.70 -22.92 -43.21
C ALA A 724 10.14 -24.30 -43.74
N LYS A 725 9.61 -25.37 -43.13
CA LYS A 725 9.85 -26.76 -43.55
C LYS A 725 8.77 -27.21 -44.55
N GLY A 726 9.12 -28.17 -45.41
CA GLY A 726 8.22 -28.70 -46.43
C GLY A 726 8.25 -27.87 -47.72
N GLN A 727 7.09 -27.54 -48.27
CA GLN A 727 7.00 -26.73 -49.50
C GLN A 727 7.47 -25.29 -49.22
N PRO A 728 8.40 -24.74 -50.03
CA PRO A 728 8.81 -23.36 -49.85
C PRO A 728 7.62 -22.42 -50.12
N VAL A 729 7.42 -21.43 -49.24
CA VAL A 729 6.45 -20.34 -49.45
C VAL A 729 6.60 -19.79 -50.89
N PRO A 730 5.50 -19.57 -51.63
CA PRO A 730 5.54 -19.06 -52.99
C PRO A 730 6.41 -17.80 -53.13
N ALA A 731 7.22 -17.74 -54.18
CA ALA A 731 8.17 -16.64 -54.40
C ALA A 731 7.47 -15.27 -54.50
N ALA A 732 6.26 -15.22 -55.06
CA ALA A 732 5.44 -14.01 -55.15
C ALA A 732 4.99 -13.52 -53.76
N ALA A 733 4.36 -14.38 -52.96
CA ALA A 733 3.91 -14.08 -51.60
C ALA A 733 5.06 -13.63 -50.69
N ARG A 734 6.17 -14.37 -50.72
CA ARG A 734 7.38 -14.01 -49.97
C ARG A 734 8.02 -12.73 -50.53
N GLY A 735 7.92 -12.46 -51.83
CA GLY A 735 8.39 -11.22 -52.45
C GLY A 735 7.65 -9.99 -51.92
N ALA A 736 6.31 -10.04 -51.94
CA ALA A 736 5.44 -8.97 -51.45
C ALA A 736 5.68 -8.66 -49.97
N LEU A 737 5.76 -9.69 -49.12
CA LEU A 737 6.04 -9.53 -47.69
C LEU A 737 7.37 -8.79 -47.44
N PHE A 738 8.42 -9.14 -48.20
CA PHE A 738 9.72 -8.50 -48.04
C PHE A 738 9.77 -7.07 -48.61
N ALA A 739 8.99 -6.76 -49.65
CA ALA A 739 8.90 -5.41 -50.19
C ALA A 739 8.31 -4.45 -49.14
N GLU A 740 7.17 -4.83 -48.56
CA GLU A 740 6.50 -4.05 -47.51
C GLU A 740 7.34 -3.98 -46.22
N ALA A 741 7.90 -5.10 -45.78
CA ALA A 741 8.77 -5.08 -44.60
C ALA A 741 10.05 -4.26 -44.82
N SER A 742 10.58 -4.22 -46.05
CA SER A 742 11.73 -3.39 -46.40
C SER A 742 11.41 -1.89 -46.31
N ALA A 743 10.23 -1.48 -46.77
CA ALA A 743 9.79 -0.08 -46.64
C ALA A 743 9.66 0.34 -45.17
N LEU A 744 9.16 -0.55 -44.30
CA LEU A 744 8.98 -0.28 -42.87
C LEU A 744 10.30 -0.32 -42.07
N LEU A 745 11.19 -1.28 -42.36
CA LEU A 745 12.39 -1.52 -41.56
C LEU A 745 13.54 -0.56 -41.91
N ARG A 746 13.72 -0.17 -43.18
CA ARG A 746 14.83 0.71 -43.62
C ARG A 746 15.01 1.97 -42.78
N PRO A 747 13.97 2.79 -42.51
CA PRO A 747 14.14 4.02 -41.72
C PRO A 747 14.44 3.74 -40.24
N ARG A 748 14.08 2.57 -39.72
CA ARG A 748 14.23 2.18 -38.31
C ARG A 748 15.51 1.38 -38.02
N LEU A 749 16.30 1.03 -39.03
CA LEU A 749 17.55 0.27 -38.85
C LEU A 749 18.50 0.85 -37.78
N PRO A 750 18.68 2.19 -37.64
CA PRO A 750 19.55 2.76 -36.61
C PRO A 750 19.05 2.50 -35.17
N GLU A 751 17.74 2.33 -34.99
CA GLU A 751 17.10 2.15 -33.68
C GLU A 751 17.15 0.69 -33.19
N LEU A 752 17.44 -0.26 -34.08
CA LEU A 752 17.40 -1.69 -33.78
C LEU A 752 18.66 -2.19 -33.10
N SER A 753 18.56 -3.31 -32.38
CA SER A 753 19.74 -3.96 -31.79
C SER A 753 20.62 -4.64 -32.86
N PRO A 754 21.93 -4.85 -32.61
CA PRO A 754 22.81 -5.54 -33.55
C PRO A 754 22.33 -6.96 -33.88
N VAL A 755 21.69 -7.62 -32.91
CA VAL A 755 21.10 -8.96 -33.10
C VAL A 755 19.94 -8.94 -34.07
N GLU A 756 19.10 -7.91 -34.02
CA GLU A 756 17.96 -7.72 -34.93
C GLU A 756 18.42 -7.43 -36.36
N ILE A 757 19.47 -6.61 -36.52
CA ILE A 757 20.10 -6.32 -37.82
C ILE A 757 20.61 -7.61 -38.48
N VAL A 758 21.29 -8.48 -37.71
CA VAL A 758 21.75 -9.80 -38.19
C VAL A 758 20.58 -10.69 -38.61
N LYS A 759 19.49 -10.70 -37.82
CA LYS A 759 18.27 -11.48 -38.12
C LYS A 759 17.61 -11.02 -39.43
N ILE A 760 17.52 -9.71 -39.67
CA ILE A 760 16.99 -9.15 -40.93
C ILE A 760 17.85 -9.59 -42.11
N GLY A 761 19.18 -9.48 -41.97
CA GLY A 761 20.12 -9.94 -42.99
C GLY A 761 19.91 -11.42 -43.34
N LEU A 762 19.83 -12.29 -42.33
CA LEU A 762 19.63 -13.73 -42.53
C LEU A 762 18.30 -14.05 -43.23
N ALA A 763 17.24 -13.30 -42.95
CA ALA A 763 15.96 -13.48 -43.62
C ALA A 763 16.02 -13.07 -45.11
N ALA A 764 16.84 -12.05 -45.44
CA ALA A 764 16.96 -11.54 -46.79
C ALA A 764 17.98 -12.29 -47.68
N GLY A 765 18.97 -12.96 -47.07
CA GLY A 765 20.21 -13.47 -47.68
C GLY A 765 20.12 -14.67 -48.66
N GLY A 766 19.08 -14.80 -49.49
CA GLY A 766 18.96 -15.94 -50.40
C GLY A 766 18.00 -15.79 -51.58
N GLN A 767 17.58 -14.57 -51.95
CA GLN A 767 16.52 -14.36 -52.96
C GLN A 767 16.84 -13.23 -53.94
N ALA A 768 16.40 -13.39 -55.19
CA ALA A 768 16.54 -12.37 -56.24
C ALA A 768 15.61 -11.17 -55.95
N GLY A 769 16.15 -9.95 -55.99
CA GLY A 769 15.38 -8.69 -55.85
C GLY A 769 15.47 -7.96 -54.50
N ARG A 770 16.43 -8.28 -53.62
CA ARG A 770 16.49 -7.73 -52.24
C ARG A 770 17.80 -7.01 -51.87
N LYS A 771 18.61 -6.66 -52.87
CA LYS A 771 19.92 -6.03 -52.66
C LYS A 771 19.85 -4.75 -51.83
N GLU A 772 18.82 -3.92 -52.05
CA GLU A 772 18.66 -2.64 -51.33
C GLU A 772 18.52 -2.80 -49.81
N LEU A 773 17.75 -3.78 -49.33
CA LEU A 773 17.60 -4.02 -47.88
C LEU A 773 18.89 -4.60 -47.30
N LEU A 774 19.54 -5.52 -48.02
CA LEU A 774 20.81 -6.11 -47.60
C LEU A 774 21.94 -5.07 -47.58
N GLU A 775 21.98 -4.14 -48.53
CA GLU A 775 22.93 -3.02 -48.56
C GLU A 775 22.68 -2.04 -47.41
N ALA A 776 21.42 -1.72 -47.09
CA ALA A 776 21.08 -0.90 -45.93
C ALA A 776 21.48 -1.57 -44.61
N VAL A 777 21.22 -2.88 -44.46
CA VAL A 777 21.65 -3.69 -43.32
C VAL A 777 23.17 -3.73 -43.21
N ALA A 778 23.88 -3.92 -44.33
CA ALA A 778 25.35 -3.94 -44.35
C ALA A 778 25.94 -2.57 -43.98
N GLY A 779 25.39 -1.48 -44.50
CA GLY A 779 25.83 -0.11 -44.20
C GLY A 779 25.61 0.28 -42.73
N GLU A 780 24.52 -0.17 -42.11
CA GLU A 780 24.28 0.09 -40.69
C GLU A 780 25.13 -0.83 -39.78
N ALA A 781 25.27 -2.11 -40.14
CA ALA A 781 26.11 -3.04 -39.41
C ALA A 781 27.59 -2.60 -39.39
N GLU A 782 28.07 -2.01 -40.48
CA GLU A 782 29.44 -1.45 -40.60
C GLU A 782 29.75 -0.39 -39.52
N LYS A 783 28.77 0.43 -39.15
CA LYS A 783 28.97 1.48 -38.13
C LYS A 783 29.09 0.91 -36.71
N ARG A 784 28.64 -0.33 -36.50
CA ARG A 784 28.42 -0.94 -35.18
C ARG A 784 29.17 -2.26 -35.00
N LEU A 785 30.23 -2.48 -35.78
CA LEU A 785 31.00 -3.73 -35.77
C LEU A 785 31.65 -4.04 -34.41
N GLY A 786 31.88 -3.03 -33.57
CA GLY A 786 32.39 -3.18 -32.21
C GLY A 786 31.37 -3.77 -31.21
N GLU A 787 30.07 -3.69 -31.50
CA GLU A 787 29.01 -4.20 -30.61
C GLU A 787 28.70 -5.69 -30.84
N LEU A 788 29.14 -6.26 -31.97
CA LEU A 788 28.80 -7.62 -32.40
C LEU A 788 29.72 -8.68 -31.78
N GLN A 789 29.10 -9.73 -31.24
CA GLN A 789 29.84 -10.91 -30.80
C GLN A 789 30.38 -11.72 -31.99
N PRO A 790 31.50 -12.45 -31.87
CA PRO A 790 32.11 -13.18 -32.99
C PRO A 790 31.16 -14.16 -33.71
N ALA A 791 30.24 -14.82 -32.99
CA ALA A 791 29.25 -15.70 -33.60
C ALA A 791 28.17 -14.92 -34.39
N GLN A 792 27.75 -13.74 -33.90
CA GLN A 792 26.78 -12.88 -34.58
C GLN A 792 27.37 -12.30 -35.86
N PHE A 793 28.64 -11.95 -35.82
CA PHE A 793 29.37 -11.45 -36.99
C PHE A 793 29.53 -12.50 -38.08
N LEU A 794 29.79 -13.78 -37.73
CA LEU A 794 29.78 -14.87 -38.70
C LEU A 794 28.41 -15.01 -39.39
N LEU A 795 27.33 -14.90 -38.63
CA LEU A 795 25.96 -14.94 -39.16
C LEU A 795 25.65 -13.73 -40.05
N LEU A 796 26.16 -12.55 -39.69
CA LEU A 796 26.08 -11.35 -40.52
C LEU A 796 26.76 -11.56 -41.87
N VAL A 797 28.01 -12.05 -41.86
CA VAL A 797 28.73 -12.33 -43.11
C VAL A 797 27.98 -13.37 -43.94
N GLN A 798 27.46 -14.43 -43.31
CA GLN A 798 26.65 -15.45 -44.00
C GLN A 798 25.41 -14.86 -44.68
N ALA A 799 24.73 -13.90 -44.04
CA ALA A 799 23.61 -13.19 -44.64
C ALA A 799 24.03 -12.34 -45.87
N LEU A 800 25.15 -11.65 -45.75
CA LEU A 800 25.61 -10.67 -46.74
C LEU A 800 26.36 -11.29 -47.93
N VAL A 801 26.69 -12.58 -47.91
CA VAL A 801 27.31 -13.31 -49.03
C VAL A 801 26.55 -13.10 -50.35
N SER A 802 25.22 -13.00 -50.27
CA SER A 802 24.34 -12.79 -51.43
C SER A 802 24.50 -11.44 -52.13
N LEU A 803 25.15 -10.44 -51.50
CA LEU A 803 25.51 -9.16 -52.13
C LEU A 803 26.68 -9.29 -53.12
N GLY A 804 27.49 -10.35 -53.01
CA GLY A 804 28.68 -10.55 -53.83
C GLY A 804 29.90 -9.74 -53.34
N GLY A 805 31.07 -10.14 -53.83
CA GLY A 805 32.39 -9.66 -53.36
C GLY A 805 32.73 -8.21 -53.72
N GLY A 806 31.95 -7.60 -54.62
CA GLY A 806 32.12 -6.20 -55.04
C GLY A 806 31.42 -5.17 -54.16
N SER A 807 30.67 -5.57 -53.13
CA SER A 807 29.95 -4.62 -52.28
C SER A 807 30.88 -3.93 -51.27
N GLY A 808 30.94 -2.60 -51.32
CA GLY A 808 31.81 -1.78 -50.46
C GLY A 808 31.59 -2.00 -48.95
N PRO A 809 30.34 -2.03 -48.45
CA PRO A 809 30.08 -2.31 -47.03
C PRO A 809 30.55 -3.71 -46.60
N LEU A 810 30.35 -4.75 -47.43
CA LEU A 810 30.83 -6.10 -47.11
C LEU A 810 32.35 -6.15 -47.05
N GLN A 811 33.06 -5.47 -47.95
CA GLN A 811 34.52 -5.40 -47.91
C GLN A 811 35.03 -4.80 -46.60
N ARG A 812 34.43 -3.69 -46.13
CA ARG A 812 34.81 -3.06 -44.85
C ARG A 812 34.51 -3.93 -43.63
N ILE A 813 33.40 -4.66 -43.65
CA ILE A 813 33.08 -5.69 -42.64
C ILE A 813 34.14 -6.81 -42.64
N LEU A 814 34.57 -7.27 -43.82
CA LEU A 814 35.60 -8.30 -43.95
C LEU A 814 36.99 -7.80 -43.55
N ASP A 815 37.32 -6.54 -43.82
CA ASP A 815 38.57 -5.89 -43.39
C ASP A 815 38.64 -5.77 -41.86
N TYR A 816 37.53 -5.41 -41.20
CA TYR A 816 37.44 -5.43 -39.74
C TYR A 816 37.70 -6.84 -39.19
N TRP A 817 37.17 -7.88 -39.85
CA TRP A 817 37.43 -9.25 -39.46
C TRP A 817 38.89 -9.68 -39.66
N ALA A 818 39.52 -9.19 -40.74
CA ALA A 818 40.93 -9.40 -41.02
C ALA A 818 41.83 -8.72 -39.98
N ALA A 819 41.46 -7.53 -39.51
CA ALA A 819 42.17 -6.79 -38.45
C ALA A 819 42.14 -7.51 -37.08
N GLY A 820 41.12 -8.33 -36.84
CA GLY A 820 41.08 -9.26 -35.72
C GLY A 820 40.54 -8.69 -34.42
N PRO A 821 39.21 -8.50 -34.30
CA PRO A 821 38.58 -8.23 -33.02
C PRO A 821 38.92 -9.38 -32.05
N GLY A 822 39.46 -9.03 -30.86
CA GLY A 822 40.04 -9.98 -29.92
C GLY A 822 39.10 -11.12 -29.51
N GLY A 823 39.65 -12.33 -29.28
CA GLY A 823 38.90 -13.46 -28.73
C GLY A 823 38.18 -14.39 -29.74
N THR A 824 38.51 -14.36 -31.03
CA THR A 824 37.86 -15.22 -32.04
C THR A 824 38.32 -16.69 -31.96
N ASP A 825 37.38 -17.64 -31.80
CA ASP A 825 37.64 -19.09 -31.81
C ASP A 825 38.12 -19.58 -33.20
N ALA A 826 39.13 -20.45 -33.20
CA ALA A 826 39.67 -21.13 -34.38
C ALA A 826 38.58 -21.85 -35.21
N ASN A 827 37.55 -22.39 -34.57
CA ASN A 827 36.45 -23.07 -35.25
C ASN A 827 35.52 -22.10 -35.99
N LEU A 828 35.32 -20.89 -35.46
CA LEU A 828 34.56 -19.84 -36.14
C LEU A 828 35.31 -19.34 -37.38
N LEU A 829 36.64 -19.19 -37.30
CA LEU A 829 37.49 -18.85 -38.45
C LEU A 829 37.41 -19.91 -39.56
N ALA A 830 37.39 -21.19 -39.19
CA ALA A 830 37.22 -22.27 -40.16
C ALA A 830 35.84 -22.22 -40.84
N LYS A 831 34.75 -21.96 -40.09
CA LYS A 831 33.41 -21.79 -40.66
C LYS A 831 33.31 -20.55 -41.55
N LEU A 832 33.91 -19.44 -41.14
CA LEU A 832 33.95 -18.23 -41.96
C LEU A 832 34.64 -18.48 -43.30
N SER A 833 35.80 -19.16 -43.28
CA SER A 833 36.51 -19.48 -44.51
C SER A 833 35.65 -20.27 -45.51
N GLN A 834 34.71 -21.09 -45.01
CA GLN A 834 33.76 -21.83 -45.83
C GLN A 834 32.66 -20.94 -46.41
N VAL A 835 32.10 -20.04 -45.58
CA VAL A 835 31.07 -19.08 -46.00
C VAL A 835 31.61 -18.15 -47.10
N LEU A 836 32.88 -17.73 -46.98
CA LEU A 836 33.51 -16.81 -47.94
C LEU A 836 33.84 -17.42 -49.30
N VAL A 837 33.84 -18.76 -49.43
CA VAL A 837 34.21 -19.44 -50.68
C VAL A 837 33.45 -18.89 -51.89
N SER A 838 32.15 -18.63 -51.74
CA SER A 838 31.28 -18.15 -52.82
C SER A 838 31.45 -16.66 -53.15
N VAL A 839 32.14 -15.90 -52.30
CA VAL A 839 32.33 -14.44 -52.47
C VAL A 839 33.73 -14.13 -53.00
N LEU A 840 34.72 -14.97 -52.65
CA LEU A 840 36.13 -14.76 -52.99
C LEU A 840 36.43 -14.77 -54.50
N SER A 841 35.59 -15.40 -55.33
CA SER A 841 35.75 -15.35 -56.80
C SER A 841 35.55 -13.94 -57.35
N ASP A 842 34.64 -13.19 -56.73
CA ASP A 842 34.11 -11.91 -57.23
C ASP A 842 34.79 -10.70 -56.56
N MET A 843 35.76 -10.94 -55.67
CA MET A 843 36.55 -9.92 -55.00
C MET A 843 37.77 -9.50 -55.82
N ASP A 844 38.17 -8.24 -55.66
CA ASP A 844 39.46 -7.74 -56.17
C ASP A 844 40.64 -8.59 -55.66
N ALA A 845 41.63 -8.79 -56.53
CA ALA A 845 42.77 -9.68 -56.26
C ALA A 845 43.60 -9.22 -55.04
N GLY A 846 43.74 -7.90 -54.83
CA GLY A 846 44.47 -7.34 -53.69
C GLY A 846 43.70 -7.52 -52.38
N CYS A 847 42.40 -7.22 -52.37
CA CYS A 847 41.54 -7.42 -51.19
C CYS A 847 41.44 -8.91 -50.80
N ARG A 848 41.29 -9.79 -51.80
CA ARG A 848 41.27 -11.24 -51.61
C ARG A 848 42.58 -11.76 -51.00
N GLY A 849 43.73 -11.26 -51.45
CA GLY A 849 45.03 -11.63 -50.91
C GLY A 849 45.14 -11.29 -49.42
N ARG A 850 44.87 -10.02 -49.05
CA ARG A 850 44.91 -9.56 -47.67
C ARG A 850 44.00 -10.35 -46.72
N LEU A 851 42.77 -10.64 -47.17
CA LEU A 851 41.80 -11.40 -46.37
C LEU A 851 42.25 -12.85 -46.17
N LEU A 852 42.76 -13.52 -47.22
CA LEU A 852 43.28 -14.88 -47.12
C LEU A 852 44.55 -14.95 -46.26
N ASP A 853 45.40 -13.93 -46.32
CA ASP A 853 46.62 -13.81 -45.50
C ASP A 853 46.29 -13.65 -44.01
N ALA A 854 45.34 -12.79 -43.68
CA ALA A 854 44.87 -12.61 -42.31
C ALA A 854 44.18 -13.88 -41.77
N LEU A 855 43.27 -14.49 -42.55
CA LEU A 855 42.57 -15.72 -42.15
C LEU A 855 43.52 -16.91 -42.00
N GLY A 856 44.44 -17.09 -42.94
CA GLY A 856 45.43 -18.17 -42.93
C GLY A 856 46.39 -18.08 -41.75
N SER A 857 46.93 -16.88 -41.48
CA SER A 857 47.88 -16.66 -40.37
C SER A 857 47.21 -16.89 -39.01
N ARG A 858 46.01 -16.34 -38.80
CA ARG A 858 45.26 -16.50 -37.54
C ARG A 858 44.81 -17.96 -37.30
N LEU A 859 44.47 -18.70 -38.35
CA LEU A 859 44.18 -20.14 -38.24
C LEU A 859 45.43 -20.96 -37.86
N LEU A 860 46.63 -20.54 -38.27
CA LEU A 860 47.88 -21.18 -37.85
C LEU A 860 48.24 -20.87 -36.39
N GLU A 861 47.96 -19.65 -35.92
CA GLU A 861 48.15 -19.25 -34.52
C GLU A 861 47.18 -19.99 -33.60
N ALA A 862 45.90 -20.09 -33.97
CA ALA A 862 44.86 -20.75 -33.18
C ALA A 862 44.76 -22.28 -33.41
N ARG A 863 45.83 -22.91 -33.93
CA ARG A 863 45.84 -24.31 -34.39
C ARG A 863 45.47 -25.37 -33.33
N SER A 864 45.67 -25.07 -32.04
CA SER A 864 45.37 -25.98 -30.92
C SER A 864 43.87 -26.13 -30.66
N GLY A 865 43.05 -25.12 -30.99
CA GLY A 865 41.60 -25.12 -30.75
C GLY A 865 40.74 -25.74 -31.87
N LEU A 866 41.35 -26.22 -32.96
CA LEU A 866 40.62 -26.72 -34.13
C LEU A 866 40.03 -28.12 -33.94
N SER A 867 38.71 -28.22 -34.08
CA SER A 867 37.96 -29.48 -34.10
C SER A 867 38.27 -30.34 -35.35
N SER A 868 37.89 -31.62 -35.29
CA SER A 868 38.01 -32.56 -36.43
C SER A 868 37.18 -32.09 -37.64
N GLN A 869 35.98 -31.56 -37.41
CA GLN A 869 35.09 -31.01 -38.44
C GLN A 869 35.69 -29.77 -39.11
N SER A 870 36.24 -28.84 -38.32
CA SER A 870 36.89 -27.62 -38.83
C SER A 870 38.12 -27.94 -39.68
N LYS A 871 38.93 -28.93 -39.27
CA LYS A 871 40.07 -29.42 -40.07
C LYS A 871 39.62 -30.08 -41.38
N GLU A 872 38.47 -30.74 -41.41
CA GLU A 872 37.89 -31.28 -42.65
C GLU A 872 37.40 -30.18 -43.59
N ILE A 873 36.77 -29.11 -43.07
CA ILE A 873 36.36 -27.93 -43.85
C ILE A 873 37.57 -27.32 -44.56
N ILE A 874 38.64 -27.03 -43.82
CA ILE A 874 39.89 -26.47 -44.36
C ILE A 874 40.52 -27.45 -45.37
N GLY A 875 40.54 -28.74 -45.05
CA GLY A 875 41.09 -29.77 -45.94
C GLY A 875 40.29 -29.96 -47.24
N LYS A 876 38.97 -29.71 -47.24
CA LYS A 876 38.14 -29.70 -48.47
C LYS A 876 38.49 -28.51 -49.35
N GLN A 877 38.62 -27.32 -48.76
CA GLN A 877 38.98 -26.09 -49.49
C GLN A 877 40.31 -26.21 -50.24
N ILE A 878 41.34 -26.72 -49.55
CA ILE A 878 42.67 -26.91 -50.11
C ILE A 878 42.67 -27.94 -51.25
N ARG A 879 41.90 -29.02 -51.13
CA ARG A 879 41.81 -30.07 -52.17
C ARG A 879 41.16 -29.55 -53.44
N ALA A 880 40.09 -28.76 -53.30
CA ALA A 880 39.35 -28.20 -54.42
C ALA A 880 39.93 -26.85 -54.93
N ARG A 881 41.10 -26.43 -54.46
CA ARG A 881 41.82 -25.21 -54.91
C ARG A 881 40.97 -23.94 -54.90
N HIS A 882 40.20 -23.76 -53.85
CA HIS A 882 39.30 -22.62 -53.65
C HIS A 882 39.35 -22.17 -52.18
N GLY A 883 38.89 -20.96 -51.87
CA GLY A 883 38.98 -20.40 -50.53
C GLY A 883 40.43 -20.36 -50.02
N LEU A 884 40.69 -20.94 -48.85
CA LEU A 884 42.04 -21.07 -48.27
C LEU A 884 43.01 -21.92 -49.12
N GLY A 885 42.52 -22.65 -50.13
CA GLY A 885 43.38 -23.31 -51.12
C GLY A 885 44.10 -22.34 -52.08
N LEU A 886 43.66 -21.09 -52.15
CA LEU A 886 44.28 -20.02 -52.92
C LEU A 886 45.32 -19.23 -52.11
N TRP A 887 45.47 -19.52 -50.82
CA TRP A 887 46.41 -18.85 -49.95
C TRP A 887 47.86 -19.26 -50.26
N HIS A 888 48.79 -18.30 -50.30
CA HIS A 888 50.18 -18.51 -50.70
C HIS A 888 50.90 -19.53 -49.79
N ASP A 889 50.57 -19.53 -48.49
CA ASP A 889 51.15 -20.39 -47.46
C ASP A 889 50.33 -21.68 -47.16
N GLN A 890 49.45 -22.09 -48.10
CA GLN A 890 48.57 -23.25 -47.95
C GLN A 890 49.29 -24.58 -47.59
N THR A 891 50.60 -24.69 -47.87
CA THR A 891 51.41 -25.87 -47.51
C THR A 891 51.51 -26.07 -45.99
N ARG A 892 51.45 -24.99 -45.19
CA ARG A 892 51.42 -25.03 -43.73
C ARG A 892 50.07 -25.52 -43.21
N LEU A 893 48.96 -25.05 -43.79
CA LEU A 893 47.61 -25.56 -43.47
C LEU A 893 47.43 -27.04 -43.87
N ARG A 894 48.02 -27.47 -45.00
CA ARG A 894 48.04 -28.89 -45.41
C ARG A 894 48.66 -29.80 -44.35
N LYS A 895 49.69 -29.34 -43.62
CA LYS A 895 50.32 -30.13 -42.55
C LYS A 895 49.37 -30.33 -41.37
N LEU A 896 48.53 -29.33 -41.04
CA LEU A 896 47.52 -29.42 -39.97
C LEU A 896 46.40 -30.42 -40.29
N THR A 897 45.99 -30.53 -41.56
CA THR A 897 44.90 -31.44 -41.97
C THR A 897 45.37 -32.88 -42.26
N ARG A 898 46.68 -33.13 -42.37
CA ARG A 898 47.26 -34.46 -42.69
C ARG A 898 47.04 -35.54 -41.62
N ALA A 899 46.81 -35.15 -40.36
CA ALA A 899 46.52 -36.10 -39.27
C ALA A 899 45.19 -36.85 -39.48
N LEU A 900 44.18 -36.21 -40.08
CA LEU A 900 42.87 -36.81 -40.39
C LEU A 900 42.93 -37.80 -41.55
N SER A 901 43.78 -37.56 -42.55
CA SER A 901 43.97 -38.49 -43.69
C SER A 901 44.61 -39.82 -43.28
N ARG A 902 45.47 -39.85 -42.23
CA ARG A 902 46.08 -41.08 -41.69
C ARG A 902 45.10 -41.93 -40.87
N SER A 903 44.06 -41.31 -40.28
CA SER A 903 42.99 -42.01 -39.55
C SER A 903 42.03 -42.75 -40.50
N ARG A 904 41.63 -42.11 -41.62
CA ARG A 904 40.79 -42.77 -42.64
C ARG A 904 41.50 -43.92 -43.37
N SER A 905 42.83 -43.89 -43.51
CA SER A 905 43.58 -45.01 -44.12
C SER A 905 43.73 -46.23 -43.20
N ARG A 906 43.59 -46.08 -41.87
CA ARG A 906 43.54 -47.22 -40.92
C ARG A 906 42.15 -47.86 -40.83
N GLY A 907 41.07 -47.08 -41.00
CA GLY A 907 39.68 -47.57 -40.91
C GLY A 907 39.19 -48.47 -42.05
N ARG A 908 39.94 -48.58 -43.16
CA ARG A 908 39.62 -49.49 -44.28
C ARG A 908 40.26 -50.89 -44.18
N ARG A 909 41.02 -51.18 -43.12
CA ARG A 909 41.67 -52.50 -42.91
C ARG A 909 41.08 -53.33 -41.76
N SER A 910 40.00 -52.91 -41.12
CA SER A 910 39.37 -53.64 -40.02
C SER A 910 37.89 -53.92 -40.29
N SER A 911 37.61 -54.78 -41.26
CA SER A 911 36.30 -55.41 -41.44
C SER A 911 36.49 -56.86 -41.89
N SER A 912 37.16 -57.66 -41.06
CA SER A 912 37.15 -59.12 -41.16
C SER A 912 37.71 -59.74 -39.88
N SER A 913 36.87 -59.87 -38.84
CA SER A 913 37.02 -60.93 -37.83
C SER A 913 35.77 -61.02 -36.95
N SER A 914 34.86 -61.90 -37.39
CA SER A 914 34.05 -62.84 -36.60
C SER A 914 33.94 -62.64 -35.08
N SER A 915 32.71 -62.36 -34.65
CA SER A 915 31.96 -63.06 -33.60
C SER A 915 32.73 -64.05 -32.70
N ARG A 916 32.82 -63.74 -31.41
CA ARG A 916 32.73 -64.76 -30.35
C ARG A 916 32.12 -64.17 -29.09
N SER A 917 31.01 -64.79 -28.70
CA SER A 917 30.24 -64.60 -27.49
C SER A 917 31.08 -64.83 -26.23
N ARG A 918 30.78 -64.10 -25.16
CA ARG A 918 30.95 -64.63 -23.80
C ARG A 918 29.94 -64.02 -22.83
N SER A 919 29.07 -64.94 -22.43
CA SER A 919 28.15 -64.94 -21.30
C SER A 919 28.71 -64.32 -20.02
N GLY A 920 27.85 -63.58 -19.33
CA GLY A 920 28.06 -63.17 -17.96
C GLY A 920 27.91 -64.30 -16.94
N ARG A 921 28.58 -64.09 -15.80
CA ARG A 921 28.36 -64.59 -14.42
C ARG A 921 29.46 -63.88 -13.60
N ARG A 922 29.29 -63.36 -12.38
CA ARG A 922 28.19 -63.35 -11.39
C ARG A 922 28.68 -62.44 -10.25
N ARG A 923 27.86 -61.52 -9.75
CA ARG A 923 27.41 -61.40 -8.35
C ARG A 923 26.67 -60.09 -8.17
#